data_AF-A0A9P5QM17-F1
#
_entry.id   AF-A0A9P5QM17-F1
#
_cell.length_a   1.000
_cell.length_b   1.000
_cell.length_c   1.000
_cell.angle_alpha   90.00
_cell.angle_beta   90.00
_cell.angle_gamma   90.00
#
_symmetry.space_group_name_H-M   'P 1'
#
loop_
_entity.id
_entity.type
_entity.pdbx_description
1 polymer ?
#
loop_
_entity_poly.entity_id
_entity_poly.type
_entity_poly.pdbx_seq_one_letter_code
_entity_poly.pdbx_strand_id
1 'polypeptide(L)'
;MCQTLFLPTKYPKETYTPLPTKMPAINIPEYPKNDENSKIKHDSRDANTPDKWIERHPELIRLTGKHPFNCEPPLPLLLSNGFITPTSLHYVRNHGPVPQLSWDDHLLTIDGLVDGTVTLTMNMLEQLPSITLPVTLVCAGNRRKEQNMHKQSIGFNWGPGAVSTSIWKGVLVRDLLLNICGGIKKGAKYVCFDGSDKLPNGKYGTSLTLERVLDPMNDVLIAYEMNGARLSPDHGYPVRLVVPGVIGGRSIKYLSKITVTESESDSWYHYNDNRVLPSIVSDAEMAKREQWWTRPDYIINELNINSAISSPAHGSVLSISDPQAMNKEITISGYAYNGGCKKITRVEVTLDSGKSWILTDLEHPEEWPEFQLCNDPFPRQRYWCWCFWSVKIPVRQLLKCKDIHVRAWDSTLNTQPKDLNWNLMGMMNNCWHRVQVDLATSGKDDGELVLRFIHPTVPGPESGGGWMSAKGDEIDKVHAAYTTKPTPILTTAIVKTQKVETKEESVKSDVAIIKSDNVGKIAASGVNCYTADMVSEHSTEDDCWIIHGGKVYDCTKFLQEHPGGADSIAMNAGQDCTEDFDAIHSANARELLAKYYIGEFVESILESGDSTPEMKQVDSAMSISAEPLTPQSSHLSSPSATDLPFLDPKKWQDVALVEKISLTHNTRLFRFALGHPLQPLGLPLGKHIFLRIKTNDSQYVRAYTPTSLPQQQGHLDLVVKVYFQDTDPRFPAGGVVSQYLDSMAIGDRITIKGPTGGFTYNGQGQYSHSSGRKGKCLQIGMICGGTGLTPMYQIMQAILLDKVNDTTKLSLIFGNRTEDDILMRKEIDDAGSDLGSDRFRLWHVLSEETPEHWNYGTGYVSKEIIKEHLFPSQFDTPGSTDDLSSKIVLLCGPPPMINLCCIPVLTELYGKEFVDNNVFCF
;
A
#
# COMPACT_ATOMS: atom_id res chain seq x y z
N MET A 1 19.16 17.51 -55.31
CA MET A 1 18.72 16.27 -55.97
C MET A 1 17.93 15.48 -54.93
N CYS A 2 16.67 15.16 -55.18
CA CYS A 2 15.86 14.35 -54.27
C CYS A 2 15.45 13.08 -55.01
N GLN A 3 15.71 11.91 -54.42
CA GLN A 3 15.08 10.66 -54.84
C GLN A 3 14.54 9.91 -53.63
N THR A 4 13.23 9.75 -53.68
CA THR A 4 12.35 9.03 -52.78
C THR A 4 12.84 7.61 -52.49
N LEU A 5 13.20 7.32 -51.23
CA LEU A 5 13.16 5.95 -50.73
C LEU A 5 11.70 5.62 -50.41
N PHE A 6 11.17 4.61 -51.11
CA PHE A 6 9.78 4.18 -50.95
C PHE A 6 9.61 3.36 -49.67
N LEU A 7 8.58 3.71 -48.87
CA LEU A 7 8.00 2.76 -47.93
C LEU A 7 7.42 1.57 -48.74
N PRO A 8 7.69 0.30 -48.37
CA PRO A 8 7.19 -0.85 -49.10
C PRO A 8 5.67 -0.94 -48.98
N THR A 9 4.97 -0.57 -50.05
CA THR A 9 3.51 -0.68 -50.12
C THR A 9 3.13 -2.10 -50.51
N LYS A 10 2.42 -2.78 -49.60
CA LYS A 10 2.12 -4.22 -49.55
C LYS A 10 3.29 -5.07 -49.04
N TYR A 11 3.08 -5.75 -47.92
CA TYR A 11 3.75 -7.01 -47.63
C TYR A 11 3.39 -8.03 -48.74
N PRO A 12 4.32 -8.89 -49.18
CA PRO A 12 4.03 -9.86 -50.23
C PRO A 12 3.02 -10.91 -49.76
N LYS A 13 1.90 -11.03 -50.48
CA LYS A 13 0.93 -12.13 -50.31
C LYS A 13 1.41 -13.39 -51.05
N GLU A 14 2.53 -13.97 -50.63
CA GLU A 14 3.02 -15.23 -51.20
C GLU A 14 3.28 -16.30 -50.12
N THR A 15 2.79 -17.51 -50.42
CA THR A 15 3.13 -18.79 -49.76
C THR A 15 3.14 -18.81 -48.22
N TYR A 16 1.99 -18.54 -47.61
CA TYR A 16 1.64 -19.32 -46.41
C TYR A 16 1.63 -20.80 -46.80
N THR A 17 2.57 -21.58 -46.27
CA THR A 17 2.52 -23.03 -46.37
C THR A 17 1.34 -23.51 -45.53
N PRO A 18 0.46 -24.40 -46.02
CA PRO A 18 -0.62 -24.93 -45.20
C PRO A 18 -0.06 -25.56 -43.92
N LEU A 19 -0.67 -25.25 -42.76
CA LEU A 19 -0.30 -25.87 -41.50
C LEU A 19 -0.36 -27.40 -41.64
N PRO A 20 0.65 -28.14 -41.14
CA PRO A 20 0.71 -29.58 -41.35
C PRO A 20 -0.52 -30.26 -40.74
N THR A 21 -1.23 -31.04 -41.56
CA THR A 21 -2.53 -31.66 -41.22
C THR A 21 -2.47 -32.72 -40.11
N LYS A 22 -1.26 -33.03 -39.64
CA LYS A 22 -1.00 -33.47 -38.27
C LYS A 22 0.16 -32.65 -37.71
N MET A 23 -0.09 -31.96 -36.60
CA MET A 23 1.00 -31.44 -35.77
C MET A 23 1.79 -32.62 -35.17
N PRO A 24 3.09 -32.46 -34.87
CA PRO A 24 3.84 -33.44 -34.09
C PRO A 24 3.19 -33.63 -32.71
N ALA A 25 3.47 -34.77 -32.06
CA ALA A 25 2.95 -35.03 -30.72
C ALA A 25 3.41 -33.90 -29.77
N ILE A 26 2.45 -33.27 -29.10
CA ILE A 26 2.71 -32.13 -28.21
C ILE A 26 3.45 -32.67 -27.00
N ASN A 27 4.75 -32.38 -26.92
CA ASN A 27 5.60 -32.76 -25.79
C ASN A 27 5.39 -31.76 -24.65
N ILE A 28 4.18 -31.79 -24.05
CA ILE A 28 3.85 -30.95 -22.90
C ILE A 28 4.79 -31.35 -21.75
N PRO A 29 5.62 -30.45 -21.20
CA PRO A 29 6.44 -30.76 -20.04
C PRO A 29 5.54 -31.12 -18.87
N GLU A 30 5.98 -32.04 -17.99
CA GLU A 30 5.26 -32.27 -16.74
C GLU A 30 5.19 -30.95 -15.97
N TYR A 31 3.99 -30.37 -15.87
CA TYR A 31 3.77 -29.22 -15.03
C TYR A 31 4.19 -29.59 -13.60
N PRO A 32 4.88 -28.70 -12.85
CA PRO A 32 5.01 -28.89 -11.42
C PRO A 32 3.58 -29.04 -10.90
N LYS A 33 3.31 -30.12 -10.15
CA LYS A 33 1.95 -30.43 -9.74
C LYS A 33 1.38 -29.20 -9.05
N ASN A 34 0.31 -28.64 -9.63
CA ASN A 34 -0.58 -27.78 -8.85
C ASN A 34 -0.93 -28.56 -7.59
N ASP A 35 -1.04 -27.86 -6.47
CA ASP A 35 -0.80 -28.47 -5.15
C ASP A 35 -2.00 -29.28 -4.63
N GLU A 36 -2.45 -30.26 -5.42
CA GLU A 36 -3.64 -31.11 -5.24
C GLU A 36 -3.63 -31.91 -3.91
N ASN A 37 -2.47 -32.01 -3.26
CA ASN A 37 -2.31 -32.60 -1.93
C ASN A 37 -2.31 -31.58 -0.79
N SER A 38 -1.94 -30.32 -1.04
CA SER A 38 -2.16 -29.27 -0.04
C SER A 38 -3.59 -28.75 -0.17
N LYS A 39 -4.33 -28.92 0.93
CA LYS A 39 -5.53 -28.11 1.16
C LYS A 39 -5.00 -26.70 1.42
N ILE A 40 -4.84 -25.89 0.38
CA ILE A 40 -4.48 -24.47 0.50
C ILE A 40 -5.58 -23.82 1.32
N LYS A 41 -5.37 -23.75 2.65
CA LYS A 41 -6.31 -23.12 3.55
C LYS A 41 -6.32 -21.63 3.20
N HIS A 42 -7.50 -21.05 3.30
CA HIS A 42 -7.66 -19.60 3.34
C HIS A 42 -6.63 -18.98 4.30
N ASP A 43 -5.72 -18.15 3.79
CA ASP A 43 -4.77 -17.42 4.62
C ASP A 43 -5.57 -16.39 5.42
N SER A 44 -5.62 -16.60 6.74
CA SER A 44 -6.43 -15.78 7.65
C SER A 44 -6.08 -14.28 7.58
N ARG A 45 -4.90 -13.91 7.07
CA ARG A 45 -4.49 -12.52 6.83
C ARG A 45 -5.35 -11.84 5.74
N ASP A 46 -5.95 -12.60 4.82
CA ASP A 46 -6.85 -12.06 3.77
C ASP A 46 -8.30 -11.86 4.24
N ALA A 47 -8.73 -12.43 5.37
CA ALA A 47 -10.16 -12.56 5.73
C ALA A 47 -10.93 -11.23 5.81
N ASN A 48 -10.25 -10.14 6.17
CA ASN A 48 -10.80 -8.79 6.30
C ASN A 48 -10.47 -7.87 5.09
N THR A 49 -9.94 -8.42 4.00
CA THR A 49 -9.56 -7.66 2.79
C THR A 49 -10.64 -7.71 1.70
N PRO A 50 -10.58 -6.83 0.67
CA PRO A 50 -11.39 -6.97 -0.55
C PRO A 50 -11.14 -8.29 -1.30
N ASP A 51 -9.93 -8.84 -1.16
CA ASP A 51 -9.44 -10.03 -1.86
C ASP A 51 -9.79 -11.34 -1.14
N LYS A 52 -10.56 -11.30 -0.03
CA LYS A 52 -10.83 -12.44 0.87
C LYS A 52 -11.47 -13.69 0.23
N TRP A 53 -11.81 -13.64 -1.05
CA TRP A 53 -12.35 -14.72 -1.87
C TRP A 53 -11.27 -15.50 -2.64
N ILE A 54 -9.99 -15.11 -2.48
CA ILE A 54 -8.84 -15.71 -3.17
C ILE A 54 -8.03 -16.55 -2.17
N GLU A 55 -7.70 -17.78 -2.56
CA GLU A 55 -6.80 -18.65 -1.81
C GLU A 55 -5.34 -18.33 -2.14
N ARG A 56 -4.53 -18.10 -1.11
CA ARG A 56 -3.12 -17.65 -1.20
C ARG A 56 -2.25 -18.54 -0.32
N HIS A 57 -1.05 -18.86 -0.79
CA HIS A 57 -0.15 -19.76 -0.06
C HIS A 57 0.44 -19.07 1.18
N PRO A 58 0.35 -19.65 2.39
CA PRO A 58 0.69 -18.94 3.63
C PRO A 58 2.19 -18.60 3.76
N GLU A 59 3.09 -19.36 3.12
CA GLU A 59 4.53 -19.08 3.11
C GLU A 59 4.94 -17.93 2.17
N LEU A 60 4.00 -17.32 1.43
CA LEU A 60 4.28 -16.11 0.65
C LEU A 60 4.56 -14.92 1.59
N ILE A 61 5.69 -14.27 1.38
CA ILE A 61 6.15 -13.16 2.21
C ILE A 61 5.44 -11.89 1.74
N ARG A 62 4.56 -11.32 2.59
CA ARG A 62 3.79 -10.11 2.28
C ARG A 62 4.67 -8.86 2.41
N LEU A 63 4.63 -7.99 1.41
CA LEU A 63 5.56 -6.85 1.25
C LEU A 63 4.87 -5.48 1.44
N THR A 64 3.56 -5.49 1.64
CA THR A 64 2.67 -4.32 1.81
C THR A 64 1.57 -4.64 2.83
N GLY A 65 1.91 -5.40 3.88
CA GLY A 65 0.97 -5.93 4.86
C GLY A 65 -0.14 -6.76 4.21
N LYS A 66 -1.35 -6.67 4.78
CA LYS A 66 -2.53 -7.45 4.34
C LYS A 66 -3.02 -7.09 2.93
N HIS A 67 -3.07 -5.81 2.55
CA HIS A 67 -3.62 -5.34 1.26
C HIS A 67 -3.10 -3.94 0.86
N PRO A 68 -2.87 -3.62 -0.44
CA PRO A 68 -2.95 -4.47 -1.63
C PRO A 68 -1.99 -5.64 -1.59
N PHE A 69 -2.36 -6.80 -2.13
CA PHE A 69 -1.50 -7.98 -2.04
C PHE A 69 -0.26 -7.86 -2.94
N ASN A 70 0.91 -7.75 -2.31
CA ASN A 70 2.21 -7.84 -2.97
C ASN A 70 3.04 -8.83 -2.16
N CYS A 71 3.59 -9.85 -2.83
CA CYS A 71 4.31 -10.93 -2.18
C CYS A 71 5.44 -11.50 -3.04
N GLU A 72 6.48 -12.01 -2.38
CA GLU A 72 7.49 -12.88 -2.99
C GLU A 72 7.57 -14.21 -2.24
N PRO A 73 7.86 -15.33 -2.92
CA PRO A 73 8.19 -16.59 -2.26
C PRO A 73 9.57 -16.48 -1.57
N PRO A 74 9.80 -17.23 -0.48
CA PRO A 74 11.13 -17.40 0.10
C PRO A 74 12.10 -17.94 -0.96
N LEU A 75 13.23 -17.28 -1.19
CA LEU A 75 14.16 -17.63 -2.28
C LEU A 75 14.59 -19.12 -2.31
N PRO A 76 14.88 -19.78 -1.16
CA PRO A 76 15.21 -21.22 -1.16
C PRO A 76 14.02 -22.09 -1.59
N LEU A 77 12.79 -21.75 -1.19
CA LEU A 77 11.57 -22.46 -1.59
C LEU A 77 11.33 -22.30 -3.10
N LEU A 78 11.43 -21.07 -3.61
CA LEU A 78 11.32 -20.76 -5.04
C LEU A 78 12.27 -21.61 -5.88
N LEU A 79 13.55 -21.67 -5.50
CA LEU A 79 14.58 -22.41 -6.24
C LEU A 79 14.47 -23.93 -6.04
N SER A 80 13.94 -24.41 -4.91
CA SER A 80 13.71 -25.84 -4.66
C SER A 80 12.65 -26.46 -5.58
N ASN A 81 11.77 -25.65 -6.16
CA ASN A 81 10.79 -26.07 -7.17
C ASN A 81 11.38 -26.13 -8.60
N GLY A 82 12.64 -25.72 -8.79
CA GLY A 82 13.33 -25.80 -10.08
C GLY A 82 12.81 -24.80 -11.11
N PHE A 83 12.76 -25.21 -12.38
CA PHE A 83 12.61 -24.29 -13.51
C PHE A 83 11.25 -23.62 -13.63
N ILE A 84 10.16 -24.32 -13.26
CA ILE A 84 8.80 -23.79 -13.33
C ILE A 84 8.28 -23.57 -11.92
N THR A 85 7.99 -22.32 -11.59
CA THR A 85 7.41 -21.93 -10.30
C THR A 85 5.95 -22.37 -10.21
N PRO A 86 5.52 -23.08 -9.15
CA PRO A 86 4.12 -23.39 -8.92
C PRO A 86 3.27 -22.11 -8.86
N THR A 87 2.05 -22.19 -9.39
CA THR A 87 1.14 -21.04 -9.52
C THR A 87 0.81 -20.38 -8.17
N SER A 88 0.77 -21.18 -7.09
CA SER A 88 0.59 -20.77 -5.70
C SER A 88 1.80 -20.07 -5.06
N LEU A 89 3.00 -20.23 -5.63
CA LEU A 89 4.26 -19.64 -5.15
C LEU A 89 4.80 -18.53 -6.06
N HIS A 90 4.27 -18.38 -7.28
CA HIS A 90 4.67 -17.31 -8.19
C HIS A 90 4.41 -15.94 -7.55
N TYR A 91 5.41 -15.06 -7.56
CA TYR A 91 5.32 -13.72 -6.94
C TYR A 91 4.09 -12.94 -7.43
N VAL A 92 3.45 -12.16 -6.55
CA VAL A 92 2.28 -11.34 -6.91
C VAL A 92 2.61 -9.87 -6.72
N ARG A 93 2.25 -9.05 -7.70
CA ARG A 93 2.15 -7.60 -7.56
C ARG A 93 0.73 -7.18 -7.92
N ASN A 94 -0.02 -6.65 -6.96
CA ASN A 94 -1.27 -5.92 -7.18
C ASN A 94 -1.12 -4.45 -6.77
N HIS A 95 -1.65 -3.54 -7.58
CA HIS A 95 -1.73 -2.10 -7.26
C HIS A 95 -2.98 -1.74 -6.45
N GLY A 96 -3.91 -2.68 -6.26
CA GLY A 96 -5.20 -2.50 -5.58
C GLY A 96 -5.99 -3.82 -5.52
N PRO A 97 -7.31 -3.79 -5.31
CA PRO A 97 -8.18 -4.96 -5.29
C PRO A 97 -8.14 -5.79 -6.58
N VAL A 98 -8.16 -7.12 -6.42
CA VAL A 98 -8.32 -8.04 -7.55
C VAL A 98 -9.78 -7.98 -8.05
N PRO A 99 -10.03 -7.70 -9.34
CA PRO A 99 -11.40 -7.68 -9.87
C PRO A 99 -11.96 -9.10 -9.94
N GLN A 100 -13.14 -9.30 -9.37
CA GLN A 100 -13.86 -10.57 -9.41
C GLN A 100 -14.58 -10.72 -10.77
N LEU A 101 -13.84 -11.26 -11.75
CA LEU A 101 -14.31 -11.50 -13.12
C LEU A 101 -14.78 -12.95 -13.30
N SER A 102 -15.57 -13.20 -14.35
CA SER A 102 -15.99 -14.55 -14.79
C SER A 102 -15.35 -14.89 -16.15
N TRP A 103 -15.42 -16.16 -16.57
CA TRP A 103 -14.99 -16.57 -17.91
C TRP A 103 -15.98 -16.11 -18.99
N ASP A 104 -17.29 -16.25 -18.75
CA ASP A 104 -18.31 -16.10 -19.78
C ASP A 104 -18.75 -14.64 -20.01
N ASP A 105 -18.69 -13.78 -19.00
CA ASP A 105 -19.05 -12.35 -19.13
C ASP A 105 -17.86 -11.47 -19.59
N HIS A 106 -16.63 -11.99 -19.55
CA HIS A 106 -15.44 -11.19 -19.87
C HIS A 106 -15.25 -11.02 -21.37
N LEU A 107 -15.12 -9.76 -21.78
CA LEU A 107 -14.94 -9.34 -23.17
C LEU A 107 -13.57 -8.65 -23.35
N LEU A 108 -12.85 -9.07 -24.38
CA LEU A 108 -11.62 -8.45 -24.85
C LEU A 108 -11.89 -7.68 -26.14
N THR A 109 -11.79 -6.35 -26.12
CA THR A 109 -11.98 -5.51 -27.31
C THR A 109 -10.62 -5.08 -27.89
N ILE A 110 -10.50 -5.18 -29.22
CA ILE A 110 -9.34 -4.77 -30.00
C ILE A 110 -9.78 -3.70 -31.02
N ASP A 111 -9.27 -2.48 -30.91
CA ASP A 111 -9.72 -1.33 -31.70
C ASP A 111 -8.60 -0.31 -32.04
N GLY A 112 -9.00 0.89 -32.49
CA GLY A 112 -8.09 1.95 -32.92
C GLY A 112 -7.64 1.80 -34.38
N LEU A 113 -6.34 1.91 -34.63
CA LEU A 113 -5.73 1.87 -35.96
C LEU A 113 -5.53 0.43 -36.50
N VAL A 114 -6.56 -0.40 -36.36
CA VAL A 114 -6.69 -1.71 -37.03
C VAL A 114 -7.76 -1.65 -38.11
N ASP A 115 -7.71 -2.52 -39.13
CA ASP A 115 -8.66 -2.44 -40.25
C ASP A 115 -10.11 -2.74 -39.82
N GLY A 116 -10.33 -3.81 -39.04
CA GLY A 116 -11.59 -4.12 -38.36
C GLY A 116 -11.45 -4.15 -36.83
N THR A 117 -12.33 -3.46 -36.13
CA THR A 117 -12.51 -3.59 -34.67
C THR A 117 -13.15 -4.94 -34.33
N VAL A 118 -12.65 -5.62 -33.30
CA VAL A 118 -13.11 -6.95 -32.88
C VAL A 118 -13.37 -6.96 -31.37
N THR A 119 -14.40 -7.67 -30.93
CA THR A 119 -14.60 -8.01 -29.51
C THR A 119 -14.74 -9.52 -29.37
N LEU A 120 -13.91 -10.12 -28.53
CA LEU A 120 -13.83 -11.56 -28.30
C LEU A 120 -14.38 -11.89 -26.91
N THR A 121 -15.21 -12.93 -26.82
CA THR A 121 -15.44 -13.64 -25.55
C THR A 121 -14.24 -14.53 -25.25
N MET A 122 -14.08 -14.96 -24.00
CA MET A 122 -13.03 -15.92 -23.64
C MET A 122 -13.14 -17.25 -24.41
N ASN A 123 -14.38 -17.73 -24.64
CA ASN A 123 -14.67 -18.91 -25.44
C ASN A 123 -14.25 -18.75 -26.93
N MET A 124 -14.31 -17.53 -27.48
CA MET A 124 -13.78 -17.24 -28.83
C MET A 124 -12.25 -17.17 -28.83
N LEU A 125 -11.64 -16.54 -27.83
CA LEU A 125 -10.19 -16.38 -27.72
C LEU A 125 -9.47 -17.74 -27.57
N GLU A 126 -10.05 -18.69 -26.83
CA GLU A 126 -9.52 -20.04 -26.68
C GLU A 126 -9.52 -20.85 -27.99
N GLN A 127 -10.48 -20.61 -28.88
CA GLN A 127 -10.61 -21.32 -30.16
C GLN A 127 -9.61 -20.82 -31.23
N LEU A 128 -8.89 -19.74 -30.98
CA LEU A 128 -7.87 -19.21 -31.89
C LEU A 128 -6.53 -19.97 -31.75
N PRO A 129 -5.69 -20.00 -32.81
CA PRO A 129 -4.38 -20.65 -32.76
C PRO A 129 -3.52 -20.14 -31.61
N SER A 130 -3.22 -21.03 -30.65
CA SER A 130 -2.42 -20.72 -29.46
C SER A 130 -1.04 -21.37 -29.50
N ILE A 131 -0.05 -20.65 -28.98
CA ILE A 131 1.28 -21.18 -28.64
C ILE A 131 1.33 -21.56 -27.16
N THR A 132 2.37 -22.30 -26.76
CA THR A 132 2.67 -22.56 -25.35
C THR A 132 4.18 -22.51 -25.14
N LEU A 133 4.62 -21.67 -24.20
CA LEU A 133 6.04 -21.39 -23.95
C LEU A 133 6.32 -21.06 -22.48
N PRO A 134 7.51 -21.40 -21.94
CA PRO A 134 7.96 -20.89 -20.65
C PRO A 134 8.37 -19.42 -20.78
N VAL A 135 8.01 -18.60 -19.78
CA VAL A 135 8.45 -17.20 -19.65
C VAL A 135 8.75 -16.91 -18.19
N THR A 136 9.88 -16.26 -17.93
CA THR A 136 10.18 -15.68 -16.61
C THR A 136 9.63 -14.27 -16.52
N LEU A 137 8.72 -14.04 -15.58
CA LEU A 137 8.28 -12.71 -15.19
C LEU A 137 9.14 -12.22 -14.03
N VAL A 138 9.44 -10.91 -14.06
CA VAL A 138 10.26 -10.25 -13.03
C VAL A 138 9.63 -8.89 -12.70
N CYS A 139 9.51 -8.58 -11.41
CA CYS A 139 9.09 -7.23 -10.99
C CYS A 139 10.20 -6.21 -11.28
N ALA A 140 9.83 -5.03 -11.78
CA ALA A 140 10.77 -3.90 -11.91
C ALA A 140 11.40 -3.50 -10.56
N GLY A 141 10.74 -3.82 -9.44
CA GLY A 141 11.25 -3.64 -8.09
C GLY A 141 12.09 -4.78 -7.52
N ASN A 142 12.47 -5.82 -8.29
CA ASN A 142 13.30 -6.91 -7.76
C ASN A 142 14.58 -6.37 -7.10
N ARG A 143 14.96 -6.94 -5.94
CA ARG A 143 16.08 -6.50 -5.10
C ARG A 143 16.00 -5.03 -4.62
N ARG A 144 14.80 -4.44 -4.49
CA ARG A 144 14.63 -3.04 -4.01
C ARG A 144 15.12 -2.83 -2.58
N LYS A 145 14.95 -3.79 -1.66
CA LYS A 145 15.30 -3.62 -0.24
C LYS A 145 16.79 -3.26 -0.08
N GLU A 146 17.66 -3.80 -0.95
CA GLU A 146 19.07 -3.39 -1.03
C GLU A 146 19.28 -1.90 -1.36
N GLN A 147 18.50 -1.33 -2.28
CA GLN A 147 18.55 0.13 -2.53
C GLN A 147 18.03 0.90 -1.31
N ASN A 148 16.91 0.47 -0.71
CA ASN A 148 16.34 1.14 0.46
C ASN A 148 17.30 1.14 1.67
N MET A 149 18.07 0.07 1.87
CA MET A 149 19.11 0.02 2.91
C MET A 149 20.29 0.97 2.66
N HIS A 150 20.55 1.37 1.40
CA HIS A 150 21.53 2.40 1.06
C HIS A 150 20.94 3.82 1.18
N LYS A 151 19.76 4.04 0.60
CA LYS A 151 18.95 5.25 0.71
C LYS A 151 17.48 4.89 0.42
N GLN A 152 16.57 5.30 1.29
CA GLN A 152 15.13 5.04 1.09
C GLN A 152 14.63 5.57 -0.27
N SER A 153 13.97 4.71 -1.03
CA SER A 153 13.25 5.04 -2.28
C SER A 153 11.74 5.15 -2.02
N ILE A 154 10.95 5.57 -3.02
CA ILE A 154 9.48 5.66 -2.88
C ILE A 154 8.76 4.29 -2.99
N GLY A 155 9.51 3.18 -3.07
CA GLY A 155 8.96 1.84 -3.24
C GLY A 155 9.16 0.91 -2.03
N PHE A 156 8.16 0.08 -1.76
CA PHE A 156 8.16 -0.96 -0.73
C PHE A 156 9.19 -2.08 -0.98
N ASN A 157 9.57 -2.78 0.07
CA ASN A 157 10.71 -3.69 0.11
C ASN A 157 10.46 -5.01 -0.64
N TRP A 158 11.19 -5.24 -1.74
CA TRP A 158 11.40 -6.57 -2.32
C TRP A 158 12.81 -7.06 -2.01
N GLY A 159 12.94 -8.33 -1.64
CA GLY A 159 14.19 -9.08 -1.71
C GLY A 159 14.47 -9.57 -3.15
N PRO A 160 15.23 -10.66 -3.30
CA PRO A 160 15.56 -11.28 -4.60
C PRO A 160 14.48 -12.25 -5.12
N GLY A 161 13.33 -12.39 -4.45
CA GLY A 161 12.26 -13.35 -4.82
C GLY A 161 11.24 -12.78 -5.80
N ALA A 162 11.38 -11.54 -6.28
CA ALA A 162 10.44 -10.87 -7.20
C ALA A 162 10.54 -11.36 -8.67
N VAL A 163 10.79 -12.66 -8.84
CA VAL A 163 11.02 -13.37 -10.09
C VAL A 163 10.34 -14.73 -10.01
N SER A 164 9.65 -15.14 -11.07
CA SER A 164 9.03 -16.47 -11.16
C SER A 164 8.82 -16.85 -12.62
N THR A 165 8.76 -18.15 -12.88
CA THR A 165 8.76 -18.70 -14.23
C THR A 165 7.60 -19.64 -14.40
N SER A 166 6.87 -19.53 -15.50
CA SER A 166 5.68 -20.34 -15.74
C SER A 166 5.48 -20.61 -17.21
N ILE A 167 4.77 -21.70 -17.50
CA ILE A 167 4.39 -22.07 -18.86
C ILE A 167 3.08 -21.37 -19.18
N TRP A 168 3.12 -20.43 -20.12
CA TRP A 168 1.96 -19.63 -20.53
C TRP A 168 1.41 -20.17 -21.84
N LYS A 169 0.08 -20.32 -21.92
CA LYS A 169 -0.64 -20.66 -23.15
C LYS A 169 -1.62 -19.55 -23.53
N GLY A 170 -1.60 -19.20 -24.81
CA GLY A 170 -2.29 -18.02 -25.31
C GLY A 170 -2.05 -17.71 -26.79
N VAL A 171 -2.68 -16.63 -27.27
CA VAL A 171 -2.65 -16.21 -28.67
C VAL A 171 -1.68 -15.04 -28.85
N LEU A 172 -0.87 -15.06 -29.92
CA LEU A 172 0.05 -13.96 -30.23
C LEU A 172 -0.72 -12.69 -30.61
N VAL A 173 -0.41 -11.56 -29.95
CA VAL A 173 -1.04 -10.25 -30.23
C VAL A 173 -0.81 -9.85 -31.70
N ARG A 174 0.38 -10.13 -32.23
CA ARG A 174 0.72 -9.99 -33.66
C ARG A 174 -0.33 -10.59 -34.58
N ASP A 175 -0.73 -11.83 -34.32
CA ASP A 175 -1.60 -12.58 -35.21
C ASP A 175 -3.08 -12.19 -35.03
N LEU A 176 -3.46 -11.70 -33.84
CA LEU A 176 -4.74 -11.02 -33.63
C LEU A 176 -4.83 -9.73 -34.46
N LEU A 177 -3.80 -8.87 -34.42
CA LEU A 177 -3.80 -7.60 -35.15
C LEU A 177 -3.74 -7.80 -36.67
N LEU A 178 -2.96 -8.77 -37.16
CA LEU A 178 -2.78 -9.00 -38.59
C LEU A 178 -3.88 -9.87 -39.23
N ASN A 179 -4.32 -10.93 -38.55
CA ASN A 179 -5.20 -11.94 -39.16
C ASN A 179 -6.66 -11.81 -38.71
N ILE A 180 -6.93 -11.44 -37.45
CA ILE A 180 -8.29 -11.34 -36.90
C ILE A 180 -8.86 -9.92 -37.07
N CYS A 181 -8.05 -8.89 -36.85
CA CYS A 181 -8.42 -7.48 -37.12
C CYS A 181 -8.18 -7.07 -38.58
N GLY A 182 -7.74 -8.01 -39.43
CA GLY A 182 -7.58 -7.86 -40.89
C GLY A 182 -6.37 -7.04 -41.37
N GLY A 183 -5.71 -6.29 -40.49
CA GLY A 183 -4.58 -5.42 -40.82
C GLY A 183 -4.46 -4.22 -39.88
N ILE A 184 -3.43 -3.41 -40.12
CA ILE A 184 -3.09 -2.21 -39.32
C ILE A 184 -3.05 -0.99 -40.23
N LYS A 185 -3.72 0.08 -39.77
CA LYS A 185 -3.87 1.34 -40.49
C LYS A 185 -2.58 2.18 -40.41
N LYS A 186 -2.30 2.91 -41.48
CA LYS A 186 -1.17 3.86 -41.56
C LYS A 186 -1.29 4.92 -40.46
N GLY A 187 -0.20 5.19 -39.76
CA GLY A 187 -0.11 6.14 -38.64
C GLY A 187 0.21 5.48 -37.31
N ALA A 188 -0.16 4.20 -37.16
CA ALA A 188 0.08 3.41 -35.96
C ALA A 188 1.58 3.31 -35.59
N LYS A 189 1.87 3.51 -34.30
CA LYS A 189 3.23 3.43 -33.71
C LYS A 189 3.26 2.64 -32.39
N TYR A 190 2.14 2.54 -31.70
CA TYR A 190 2.03 1.89 -30.39
C TYR A 190 0.81 0.97 -30.32
N VAL A 191 0.82 0.10 -29.33
CA VAL A 191 -0.33 -0.70 -28.90
C VAL A 191 -0.49 -0.48 -27.40
N CYS A 192 -1.64 0.09 -27.01
CA CYS A 192 -2.06 0.30 -25.62
C CYS A 192 -2.85 -0.91 -25.13
N PHE A 193 -2.69 -1.25 -23.86
CA PHE A 193 -3.27 -2.41 -23.20
C PHE A 193 -3.83 -2.00 -21.82
N ASP A 194 -5.12 -2.28 -21.57
CA ASP A 194 -5.82 -1.83 -20.36
C ASP A 194 -6.45 -2.99 -19.56
N GLY A 195 -6.20 -3.00 -18.25
CA GLY A 195 -6.83 -3.92 -17.30
C GLY A 195 -8.32 -3.65 -17.04
N SER A 196 -8.89 -4.42 -16.12
CA SER A 196 -10.26 -4.28 -15.61
C SER A 196 -10.31 -3.85 -14.14
N ASP A 197 -9.14 -3.64 -13.54
CA ASP A 197 -8.96 -3.24 -12.15
C ASP A 197 -9.38 -1.78 -11.91
N LYS A 198 -9.77 -1.49 -10.67
CA LYS A 198 -10.25 -0.17 -10.25
C LYS A 198 -9.30 0.40 -9.21
N LEU A 199 -8.28 1.13 -9.67
CA LEU A 199 -7.22 1.70 -8.85
C LEU A 199 -7.46 3.20 -8.59
N PRO A 200 -6.78 3.82 -7.61
CA PRO A 200 -6.98 5.24 -7.29
C PRO A 200 -6.74 6.21 -8.45
N ASN A 201 -5.85 5.86 -9.38
CA ASN A 201 -5.48 6.70 -10.54
C ASN A 201 -6.02 6.14 -11.87
N GLY A 202 -7.12 5.39 -11.83
CA GLY A 202 -7.77 4.79 -13.01
C GLY A 202 -7.57 3.26 -13.11
N LYS A 203 -7.67 2.72 -14.33
CA LYS A 203 -7.30 1.33 -14.64
C LYS A 203 -5.78 1.19 -14.72
N TYR A 204 -5.23 -0.02 -14.53
CA TYR A 204 -3.84 -0.27 -14.87
C TYR A 204 -3.68 -0.43 -16.39
N GLY A 205 -3.11 0.58 -17.04
CA GLY A 205 -2.82 0.58 -18.48
C GLY A 205 -1.35 0.88 -18.81
N THR A 206 -0.88 0.42 -19.97
CA THR A 206 0.46 0.74 -20.53
C THR A 206 0.46 0.54 -22.04
N SER A 207 1.45 1.09 -22.74
CA SER A 207 1.73 0.76 -24.14
C SER A 207 3.04 -0.01 -24.34
N LEU A 208 3.14 -0.66 -25.50
CA LEU A 208 4.38 -1.10 -26.15
C LEU A 208 4.48 -0.44 -27.53
N THR A 209 5.68 -0.39 -28.13
CA THR A 209 5.80 -0.02 -29.56
C THR A 209 5.17 -1.08 -30.45
N LEU A 210 4.55 -0.64 -31.55
CA LEU A 210 3.96 -1.53 -32.55
C LEU A 210 5.00 -2.47 -33.16
N GLU A 211 6.22 -1.96 -33.36
CA GLU A 211 7.37 -2.75 -33.81
C GLU A 211 7.62 -3.95 -32.91
N ARG A 212 7.69 -3.76 -31.57
CA ARG A 212 7.89 -4.88 -30.63
C ARG A 212 6.74 -5.88 -30.65
N VAL A 213 5.51 -5.41 -30.81
CA VAL A 213 4.30 -6.27 -30.85
C VAL A 213 4.19 -7.06 -32.16
N LEU A 214 4.69 -6.51 -33.27
CA LEU A 214 4.66 -7.15 -34.60
C LEU A 214 5.89 -7.99 -34.92
N ASP A 215 7.02 -7.76 -34.25
CA ASP A 215 8.23 -8.54 -34.44
C ASP A 215 8.01 -9.98 -33.93
N PRO A 216 8.10 -11.00 -34.81
CA PRO A 216 7.96 -12.40 -34.43
C PRO A 216 9.03 -12.88 -33.43
N MET A 217 10.08 -12.11 -33.16
CA MET A 217 11.11 -12.45 -32.17
C MET A 217 10.77 -12.05 -30.73
N ASN A 218 9.61 -11.41 -30.46
CA ASN A 218 9.24 -10.95 -29.10
C ASN A 218 8.13 -11.74 -28.38
N ASP A 219 7.44 -12.68 -29.05
CA ASP A 219 6.40 -13.56 -28.46
C ASP A 219 5.36 -12.87 -27.56
N VAL A 220 4.93 -11.65 -27.92
CA VAL A 220 3.92 -10.91 -27.15
C VAL A 220 2.57 -11.63 -27.26
N LEU A 221 2.12 -12.26 -26.17
CA LEU A 221 0.93 -13.12 -26.15
C LEU A 221 -0.14 -12.68 -25.15
N ILE A 222 -1.39 -12.97 -25.49
CA ILE A 222 -2.54 -12.91 -24.60
C ILE A 222 -2.74 -14.29 -24.01
N ALA A 223 -2.34 -14.47 -22.74
CA ALA A 223 -2.43 -15.74 -22.03
C ALA A 223 -3.76 -15.85 -21.26
N TYR A 224 -4.37 -17.04 -21.34
CA TYR A 224 -5.54 -17.45 -20.56
C TYR A 224 -5.27 -18.70 -19.71
N GLU A 225 -4.08 -19.31 -19.89
CA GLU A 225 -3.58 -20.46 -19.14
C GLU A 225 -2.15 -20.23 -18.64
N MET A 226 -1.89 -20.78 -17.46
CA MET A 226 -0.63 -20.72 -16.70
C MET A 226 -0.42 -22.08 -16.05
N ASN A 227 0.72 -22.74 -16.32
CA ASN A 227 1.07 -24.07 -15.80
C ASN A 227 -0.04 -25.13 -15.99
N GLY A 228 -0.65 -25.14 -17.19
CA GLY A 228 -1.68 -26.12 -17.59
C GLY A 228 -3.09 -25.87 -17.02
N ALA A 229 -3.26 -24.88 -16.15
CA ALA A 229 -4.55 -24.46 -15.60
C ALA A 229 -4.95 -23.08 -16.13
N ARG A 230 -6.24 -22.71 -16.00
CA ARG A 230 -6.66 -21.30 -16.16
C ARG A 230 -5.89 -20.42 -15.18
N LEU A 231 -5.70 -19.14 -15.54
CA LEU A 231 -5.07 -18.16 -14.65
C LEU A 231 -5.74 -18.16 -13.26
N SER A 232 -4.96 -18.00 -12.19
CA SER A 232 -5.54 -17.65 -10.89
C SER A 232 -6.02 -16.18 -10.88
N PRO A 233 -6.87 -15.78 -9.93
CA PRO A 233 -7.24 -14.38 -9.75
C PRO A 233 -6.03 -13.45 -9.66
N ASP A 234 -5.11 -13.68 -8.74
CA ASP A 234 -3.89 -12.86 -8.57
C ASP A 234 -2.99 -12.80 -9.81
N HIS A 235 -3.01 -13.82 -10.67
CA HIS A 235 -2.21 -13.85 -11.91
C HIS A 235 -2.96 -13.34 -13.15
N GLY A 236 -4.20 -12.89 -13.01
CA GLY A 236 -4.90 -12.07 -14.01
C GLY A 236 -6.14 -12.69 -14.65
N TYR A 237 -6.81 -13.64 -13.97
CA TYR A 237 -8.03 -14.30 -14.49
C TYR A 237 -9.09 -13.31 -15.02
N PRO A 238 -9.76 -13.59 -16.16
CA PRO A 238 -9.60 -14.79 -17.00
C PRO A 238 -8.47 -14.67 -18.04
N VAL A 239 -7.89 -13.48 -18.21
CA VAL A 239 -6.96 -13.19 -19.31
C VAL A 239 -5.95 -12.08 -18.99
N ARG A 240 -4.70 -12.28 -19.42
CA ARG A 240 -3.62 -11.31 -19.27
C ARG A 240 -2.79 -11.15 -20.54
N LEU A 241 -2.08 -10.03 -20.63
CA LEU A 241 -0.90 -9.90 -21.49
C LEU A 241 0.32 -10.52 -20.79
N VAL A 242 1.18 -11.18 -21.57
CA VAL A 242 2.52 -11.62 -21.19
C VAL A 242 3.51 -11.07 -22.22
N VAL A 243 4.59 -10.45 -21.74
CA VAL A 243 5.62 -9.79 -22.56
C VAL A 243 7.00 -10.36 -22.22
N PRO A 244 7.51 -11.34 -22.98
CA PRO A 244 8.82 -11.95 -22.71
C PRO A 244 10.00 -10.98 -22.72
N GLY A 245 10.95 -11.20 -21.81
CA GLY A 245 12.16 -10.37 -21.67
C GLY A 245 11.92 -8.91 -21.25
N VAL A 246 10.72 -8.59 -20.77
CA VAL A 246 10.26 -7.26 -20.36
C VAL A 246 9.77 -7.31 -18.90
N ILE A 247 9.84 -6.21 -18.16
CA ILE A 247 9.33 -6.17 -16.78
C ILE A 247 7.86 -6.59 -16.69
N GLY A 248 7.50 -7.30 -15.62
CA GLY A 248 6.12 -7.72 -15.34
C GLY A 248 5.12 -6.55 -15.28
N GLY A 249 5.60 -5.33 -15.02
CA GLY A 249 4.80 -4.09 -15.09
C GLY A 249 4.23 -3.76 -16.48
N ARG A 250 4.74 -4.37 -17.57
CA ARG A 250 4.10 -4.30 -18.91
C ARG A 250 3.19 -5.48 -19.23
N SER A 251 3.20 -6.54 -18.43
CA SER A 251 2.37 -7.75 -18.62
C SER A 251 1.01 -7.58 -17.93
N ILE A 252 0.16 -6.70 -18.49
CA ILE A 252 -1.17 -6.30 -17.98
C ILE A 252 -2.04 -7.51 -17.58
N LYS A 253 -2.60 -7.48 -16.37
CA LYS A 253 -3.57 -8.48 -15.87
C LYS A 253 -5.01 -8.01 -16.12
N TYR A 254 -5.97 -8.94 -16.10
CA TYR A 254 -7.40 -8.64 -16.23
C TYR A 254 -7.73 -7.90 -17.55
N LEU A 255 -7.06 -8.27 -18.65
CA LEU A 255 -6.97 -7.49 -19.87
C LEU A 255 -8.34 -7.33 -20.54
N SER A 256 -8.83 -6.09 -20.62
CA SER A 256 -10.14 -5.75 -21.23
C SER A 256 -10.02 -5.11 -22.61
N LYS A 257 -8.94 -4.35 -22.87
CA LYS A 257 -8.79 -3.58 -24.10
C LYS A 257 -7.39 -3.64 -24.67
N ILE A 258 -7.32 -3.64 -26.00
CA ILE A 258 -6.14 -3.42 -26.82
C ILE A 258 -6.47 -2.33 -27.83
N THR A 259 -5.74 -1.22 -27.84
CA THR A 259 -5.96 -0.12 -28.79
C THR A 259 -4.69 0.14 -29.58
N VAL A 260 -4.74 0.11 -30.91
CA VAL A 260 -3.59 0.49 -31.75
C VAL A 260 -3.61 2.00 -32.02
N THR A 261 -2.51 2.70 -31.72
CA THR A 261 -2.47 4.16 -31.56
C THR A 261 -1.26 4.81 -32.22
N GLU A 262 -1.32 6.13 -32.45
CA GLU A 262 -0.17 6.94 -32.89
C GLU A 262 0.78 7.36 -31.76
N SER A 263 0.32 7.26 -30.50
CA SER A 263 0.96 7.71 -29.27
C SER A 263 0.92 6.63 -28.18
N GLU A 264 1.77 6.78 -27.16
CA GLU A 264 1.78 5.94 -25.96
C GLU A 264 0.47 6.01 -25.14
N SER A 265 0.33 5.10 -24.18
CA SER A 265 -0.80 5.06 -23.25
C SER A 265 -0.79 6.28 -22.32
N ASP A 266 -1.94 6.95 -22.23
CA ASP A 266 -2.24 8.07 -21.33
C ASP A 266 -2.44 7.67 -19.86
N SER A 267 -2.43 6.36 -19.58
CA SER A 267 -2.49 5.78 -18.23
C SER A 267 -1.52 6.46 -17.26
N TRP A 268 -2.03 6.84 -16.09
CA TRP A 268 -1.21 7.38 -14.99
C TRP A 268 -0.06 6.44 -14.61
N TYR A 269 -0.28 5.13 -14.69
CA TYR A 269 0.70 4.07 -14.39
C TYR A 269 1.74 3.84 -15.49
N HIS A 270 1.52 4.38 -16.70
CA HIS A 270 2.54 4.41 -17.76
C HIS A 270 3.57 5.53 -17.51
N TYR A 271 3.15 6.64 -16.91
CA TYR A 271 4.03 7.78 -16.62
C TYR A 271 4.64 7.76 -15.21
N ASN A 272 3.85 7.50 -14.17
CA ASN A 272 4.25 7.69 -12.77
C ASN A 272 4.67 6.39 -12.05
N ASP A 273 4.82 5.29 -12.79
CA ASP A 273 5.35 4.01 -12.29
C ASP A 273 6.30 3.39 -13.33
N ASN A 274 7.10 2.40 -12.92
CA ASN A 274 7.99 1.61 -13.78
C ASN A 274 9.02 2.45 -14.59
N ARG A 275 9.77 3.31 -13.91
CA ARG A 275 10.89 4.11 -14.48
C ARG A 275 12.19 4.00 -13.68
N VAL A 276 13.33 4.11 -14.36
CA VAL A 276 14.65 4.34 -13.73
C VAL A 276 15.05 5.78 -13.99
N LEU A 277 14.68 6.68 -13.08
CA LEU A 277 15.12 8.08 -13.15
C LEU A 277 16.61 8.17 -12.76
N PRO A 278 17.39 9.12 -13.32
CA PRO A 278 18.80 9.30 -12.93
C PRO A 278 18.96 9.61 -11.44
N SER A 279 20.06 9.15 -10.84
CA SER A 279 20.33 9.23 -9.40
C SER A 279 20.36 10.65 -8.80
N ILE A 280 20.50 11.69 -9.64
CA ILE A 280 20.36 13.09 -9.26
C ILE A 280 18.93 13.47 -8.86
N VAL A 281 17.91 12.73 -9.32
CA VAL A 281 16.51 12.96 -8.96
C VAL A 281 16.28 12.45 -7.54
N SER A 282 16.47 13.33 -6.56
CA SER A 282 16.58 12.99 -5.14
C SER A 282 15.28 12.48 -4.52
N ASP A 283 14.14 12.96 -5.01
CA ASP A 283 12.81 12.90 -4.40
C ASP A 283 11.69 13.11 -5.45
N ALA A 284 10.43 12.88 -5.05
CA ALA A 284 9.27 12.93 -5.93
C ALA A 284 8.85 14.35 -6.36
N GLU A 285 9.11 15.38 -5.54
CA GLU A 285 8.75 16.76 -5.91
C GLU A 285 9.74 17.35 -6.90
N MET A 286 11.04 16.99 -6.83
CA MET A 286 12.00 17.22 -7.92
C MET A 286 11.56 16.50 -9.20
N ALA A 287 11.21 15.20 -9.11
CA ALA A 287 10.77 14.41 -10.26
C ALA A 287 9.55 15.03 -10.98
N LYS A 288 8.63 15.62 -10.21
CA LYS A 288 7.42 16.32 -10.67
C LYS A 288 7.72 17.73 -11.21
N ARG A 289 8.42 18.57 -10.44
CA ARG A 289 8.79 19.97 -10.80
C ARG A 289 9.50 20.05 -12.14
N GLU A 290 10.42 19.12 -12.39
CA GLU A 290 11.26 19.10 -13.59
C GLU A 290 10.74 18.14 -14.67
N GLN A 291 9.54 17.59 -14.49
CA GLN A 291 8.87 16.73 -15.49
C GLN A 291 9.73 15.53 -15.90
N TRP A 292 10.29 14.80 -14.92
CA TRP A 292 11.07 13.58 -15.18
C TRP A 292 10.16 12.39 -15.55
N TRP A 293 8.92 12.36 -15.05
CA TRP A 293 7.92 11.31 -15.29
C TRP A 293 7.43 11.21 -16.75
N THR A 294 7.58 12.27 -17.57
CA THR A 294 7.13 12.30 -18.96
C THR A 294 8.25 12.04 -19.98
N ARG A 295 9.52 11.93 -19.54
CA ARG A 295 10.67 11.74 -20.43
C ARG A 295 10.79 10.26 -20.83
N PRO A 296 10.72 9.90 -22.13
CA PRO A 296 10.61 8.50 -22.56
C PRO A 296 11.87 7.68 -22.28
N ASP A 297 13.04 8.32 -22.21
CA ASP A 297 14.35 7.67 -22.01
C ASP A 297 14.46 6.85 -20.71
N TYR A 298 13.57 7.11 -19.75
CA TYR A 298 13.55 6.45 -18.43
C TYR A 298 12.44 5.39 -18.29
N ILE A 299 11.66 5.12 -19.35
CA ILE A 299 10.66 4.05 -19.36
C ILE A 299 11.34 2.70 -19.29
N ILE A 300 11.06 1.91 -18.25
CA ILE A 300 11.53 0.53 -18.22
C ILE A 300 10.67 -0.30 -19.18
N ASN A 301 11.33 -0.96 -20.12
CA ASN A 301 10.74 -2.01 -20.96
C ASN A 301 11.51 -3.31 -20.73
N GLU A 302 12.63 -3.52 -21.43
CA GLU A 302 13.43 -4.73 -21.26
C GLU A 302 14.03 -4.83 -19.85
N LEU A 303 14.13 -6.06 -19.36
CA LEU A 303 14.88 -6.35 -18.14
C LEU A 303 16.38 -6.10 -18.34
N ASN A 304 17.07 -5.70 -17.27
CA ASN A 304 18.53 -5.70 -17.25
C ASN A 304 19.07 -7.05 -16.78
N ILE A 305 20.33 -7.33 -17.14
CA ILE A 305 21.04 -8.52 -16.71
C ILE A 305 21.15 -8.55 -15.17
N ASN A 306 20.77 -9.66 -14.55
CA ASN A 306 20.78 -9.81 -13.10
C ASN A 306 21.13 -11.24 -12.68
N SER A 307 21.64 -11.40 -11.46
CA SER A 307 21.86 -12.69 -10.81
C SER A 307 21.84 -12.52 -9.30
N ALA A 308 21.38 -13.55 -8.59
CA ALA A 308 21.37 -13.61 -7.14
C ALA A 308 21.80 -14.99 -6.64
N ILE A 309 22.39 -15.03 -5.44
CA ILE A 309 22.80 -16.24 -4.74
C ILE A 309 21.60 -16.77 -3.96
N SER A 310 21.32 -18.07 -4.03
CA SER A 310 20.23 -18.73 -3.29
C SER A 310 20.75 -19.75 -2.27
N SER A 311 21.79 -20.50 -2.63
CA SER A 311 22.55 -21.40 -1.78
C SER A 311 23.99 -20.89 -1.65
N PRO A 312 24.58 -20.84 -0.45
CA PRO A 312 23.95 -21.12 0.85
C PRO A 312 22.86 -20.09 1.18
N ALA A 313 21.79 -20.54 1.85
CA ALA A 313 20.64 -19.69 2.19
C ALA A 313 20.96 -18.67 3.29
N HIS A 314 20.13 -17.62 3.41
CA HIS A 314 20.25 -16.66 4.50
C HIS A 314 20.17 -17.39 5.86
N GLY A 315 21.09 -17.06 6.78
CA GLY A 315 21.15 -17.63 8.13
C GLY A 315 21.68 -19.06 8.19
N SER A 316 21.96 -19.71 7.05
CA SER A 316 22.49 -21.08 7.03
C SER A 316 23.90 -21.15 7.63
N VAL A 317 24.19 -22.27 8.29
CA VAL A 317 25.46 -22.53 8.97
C VAL A 317 26.12 -23.81 8.46
N LEU A 318 27.44 -23.82 8.47
CA LEU A 318 28.30 -24.91 8.03
C LEU A 318 29.34 -25.19 9.11
N SER A 319 29.26 -26.35 9.77
CA SER A 319 30.29 -26.77 10.73
C SER A 319 31.64 -26.95 10.05
N ILE A 320 32.68 -26.43 10.72
CA ILE A 320 34.09 -26.58 10.33
C ILE A 320 34.92 -27.23 11.46
N SER A 321 34.30 -27.75 12.52
CA SER A 321 35.00 -28.30 13.70
C SER A 321 35.53 -29.72 13.49
N ASP A 322 34.97 -30.48 12.55
CA ASP A 322 35.57 -31.71 12.01
C ASP A 322 36.68 -31.35 11.01
N PRO A 323 37.96 -31.73 11.23
CA PRO A 323 39.02 -31.48 10.24
C PRO A 323 38.78 -32.10 8.86
N GLN A 324 37.94 -33.13 8.74
CA GLN A 324 37.52 -33.65 7.43
C GLN A 324 36.52 -32.73 6.71
N ALA A 325 35.76 -31.89 7.43
CA ALA A 325 34.88 -30.90 6.83
C ALA A 325 35.63 -29.88 5.96
N MET A 326 36.89 -29.56 6.30
CA MET A 326 37.78 -28.70 5.51
C MET A 326 38.05 -29.22 4.08
N ASN A 327 37.92 -30.54 3.88
CA ASN A 327 38.11 -31.21 2.60
C ASN A 327 36.79 -31.50 1.86
N LYS A 328 35.63 -31.20 2.46
CA LYS A 328 34.33 -31.26 1.78
C LYS A 328 34.19 -30.06 0.83
N GLU A 329 33.28 -30.19 -0.13
CA GLU A 329 32.87 -29.10 -1.02
C GLU A 329 31.44 -28.67 -0.67
N ILE A 330 31.15 -27.37 -0.78
CA ILE A 330 29.80 -26.82 -0.71
C ILE A 330 29.42 -26.24 -2.07
N THR A 331 28.19 -26.51 -2.51
CA THR A 331 27.62 -25.92 -3.73
C THR A 331 27.07 -24.54 -3.44
N ILE A 332 27.70 -23.51 -3.99
CA ILE A 332 27.12 -22.17 -4.12
C ILE A 332 26.28 -22.16 -5.39
N SER A 333 25.03 -21.73 -5.33
CA SER A 333 24.14 -21.73 -6.51
C SER A 333 23.06 -20.65 -6.46
N GLY A 334 22.47 -20.35 -7.62
CA GLY A 334 21.40 -19.36 -7.75
C GLY A 334 20.84 -19.28 -9.15
N TYR A 335 20.13 -18.18 -9.42
CA TYR A 335 19.57 -17.88 -10.73
C TYR A 335 20.30 -16.70 -11.38
N ALA A 336 20.18 -16.59 -12.71
CA ALA A 336 20.44 -15.38 -13.48
C ALA A 336 19.34 -15.17 -14.54
N TYR A 337 19.07 -13.92 -14.94
CA TYR A 337 18.12 -13.59 -16.01
C TYR A 337 18.55 -12.33 -16.77
N ASN A 338 17.92 -12.07 -17.92
CA ASN A 338 18.11 -10.85 -18.71
C ASN A 338 16.85 -10.47 -19.48
N GLY A 339 16.84 -9.30 -20.12
CA GLY A 339 15.77 -8.85 -21.00
C GLY A 339 16.09 -8.94 -22.49
N GLY A 340 15.07 -8.85 -23.32
CA GLY A 340 15.21 -8.74 -24.79
C GLY A 340 15.88 -9.93 -25.48
N CYS A 341 15.57 -11.17 -25.07
CA CYS A 341 16.03 -12.40 -25.73
C CYS A 341 17.56 -12.61 -25.71
N LYS A 342 18.27 -12.04 -24.73
CA LYS A 342 19.74 -12.08 -24.63
C LYS A 342 20.19 -13.23 -23.71
N LYS A 343 20.76 -14.30 -24.27
CA LYS A 343 21.28 -15.46 -23.50
C LYS A 343 22.28 -14.98 -22.44
N ILE A 344 22.13 -15.45 -21.20
CA ILE A 344 23.24 -15.42 -20.22
C ILE A 344 24.32 -16.38 -20.71
N THR A 345 25.49 -15.87 -21.10
CA THR A 345 26.57 -16.70 -21.65
C THR A 345 27.52 -17.23 -20.59
N ARG A 346 27.52 -16.61 -19.40
CA ARG A 346 28.42 -16.92 -18.30
C ARG A 346 27.89 -16.32 -16.99
N VAL A 347 28.05 -17.05 -15.90
CA VAL A 347 27.99 -16.50 -14.53
C VAL A 347 29.35 -16.72 -13.87
N GLU A 348 29.77 -15.78 -13.03
CA GLU A 348 31.05 -15.80 -12.34
C GLU A 348 30.86 -15.50 -10.85
N VAL A 349 31.55 -16.25 -9.99
CA VAL A 349 31.58 -16.05 -8.54
C VAL A 349 32.98 -15.63 -8.10
N THR A 350 33.07 -14.71 -7.14
CA THR A 350 34.33 -14.29 -6.51
C THR A 350 34.26 -14.51 -4.99
N LEU A 351 35.40 -14.89 -4.41
CA LEU A 351 35.60 -15.11 -2.97
C LEU A 351 36.59 -14.11 -2.34
N ASP A 352 37.15 -13.20 -3.14
CA ASP A 352 38.21 -12.24 -2.77
C ASP A 352 37.82 -10.77 -3.04
N SER A 353 36.51 -10.52 -3.06
CA SER A 353 35.84 -9.26 -3.36
C SER A 353 36.08 -8.72 -4.78
N GLY A 354 36.32 -9.61 -5.75
CA GLY A 354 36.32 -9.33 -7.19
C GLY A 354 37.69 -9.21 -7.87
N LYS A 355 38.77 -9.64 -7.21
CA LYS A 355 40.14 -9.64 -7.77
C LYS A 355 40.35 -10.86 -8.68
N SER A 356 39.80 -12.01 -8.29
CA SER A 356 39.72 -13.22 -9.10
C SER A 356 38.28 -13.72 -9.19
N TRP A 357 38.00 -14.51 -10.23
CA TRP A 357 36.66 -14.97 -10.59
C TRP A 357 36.72 -16.45 -10.96
N ILE A 358 35.76 -17.21 -10.44
CA ILE A 358 35.54 -18.62 -10.70
C ILE A 358 34.34 -18.72 -11.63
N LEU A 359 34.53 -19.40 -12.78
CA LEU A 359 33.45 -19.71 -13.71
C LEU A 359 32.50 -20.74 -13.07
N THR A 360 31.19 -20.51 -13.16
CA THR A 360 30.18 -21.45 -12.68
C THR A 360 29.77 -22.42 -13.79
N ASP A 361 29.29 -23.60 -13.40
CA ASP A 361 28.41 -24.39 -14.26
C ASP A 361 27.10 -23.62 -14.49
N LEU A 362 26.48 -23.79 -15.66
CA LEU A 362 25.32 -22.99 -16.11
C LEU A 362 24.30 -23.87 -16.85
N GLU A 363 23.07 -23.86 -16.38
CA GLU A 363 21.96 -24.66 -16.88
C GLU A 363 20.87 -23.76 -17.49
N HIS A 364 20.50 -24.02 -18.74
CA HIS A 364 19.38 -23.37 -19.44
C HIS A 364 18.27 -24.39 -19.70
N PRO A 365 17.30 -24.59 -18.80
CA PRO A 365 16.22 -25.54 -19.03
C PRO A 365 15.30 -25.15 -20.20
N GLU A 366 15.25 -23.87 -20.58
CA GLU A 366 14.57 -23.40 -21.80
C GLU A 366 15.13 -24.02 -23.10
N GLU A 367 16.34 -24.60 -23.08
CA GLU A 367 16.92 -25.32 -24.22
C GLU A 367 16.53 -26.81 -24.24
N TRP A 368 15.98 -27.37 -23.14
CA TRP A 368 15.65 -28.80 -23.04
C TRP A 368 14.41 -29.16 -23.89
N PRO A 369 14.35 -30.34 -24.53
CA PRO A 369 13.29 -30.68 -25.52
C PRO A 369 11.85 -30.63 -25.00
N GLU A 370 11.63 -30.74 -23.70
CA GLU A 370 10.34 -30.63 -23.02
C GLU A 370 9.87 -29.17 -22.81
N PHE A 371 10.78 -28.19 -22.83
CA PHE A 371 10.45 -26.78 -22.63
C PHE A 371 10.49 -25.94 -23.91
N GLN A 372 10.84 -26.55 -25.04
CA GLN A 372 10.78 -25.91 -26.36
C GLN A 372 9.31 -25.66 -26.79
N LEU A 373 9.08 -24.57 -27.54
CA LEU A 373 7.73 -24.09 -27.84
C LEU A 373 6.86 -25.14 -28.55
N CYS A 374 5.69 -25.42 -27.97
CA CYS A 374 4.64 -26.14 -28.67
C CYS A 374 3.97 -25.22 -29.71
N ASN A 375 3.75 -25.77 -30.91
CA ASN A 375 3.17 -25.12 -32.08
C ASN A 375 3.97 -23.95 -32.70
N ASP A 376 5.28 -23.84 -32.44
CA ASP A 376 6.11 -22.86 -33.15
C ASP A 376 6.41 -23.31 -34.60
N PRO A 377 6.00 -22.55 -35.65
CA PRO A 377 6.32 -22.88 -37.04
C PRO A 377 7.80 -22.65 -37.43
N PHE A 378 8.59 -21.97 -36.58
CA PHE A 378 10.01 -21.67 -36.81
C PHE A 378 10.81 -21.89 -35.52
N PRO A 379 11.56 -23.00 -35.35
CA PRO A 379 12.39 -23.21 -34.17
C PRO A 379 13.46 -22.12 -34.08
N ARG A 380 13.31 -21.23 -33.09
CA ARG A 380 14.09 -20.00 -32.90
C ARG A 380 14.83 -20.07 -31.57
N GLN A 381 16.13 -19.76 -31.57
CA GLN A 381 16.86 -19.57 -30.33
C GLN A 381 16.27 -18.39 -29.57
N ARG A 382 15.76 -18.67 -28.37
CA ARG A 382 15.01 -17.73 -27.55
C ARG A 382 15.42 -17.89 -26.10
N TYR A 383 15.60 -16.76 -25.44
CA TYR A 383 16.13 -16.67 -24.09
C TYR A 383 15.17 -15.81 -23.28
N TRP A 384 14.08 -16.45 -22.85
CA TRP A 384 12.93 -15.85 -22.16
C TRP A 384 12.90 -16.18 -20.68
N CYS A 385 13.75 -17.11 -20.26
CA CYS A 385 13.74 -17.63 -18.92
C CYS A 385 14.99 -17.25 -18.12
N TRP A 386 14.89 -17.46 -16.81
CA TRP A 386 16.07 -17.60 -15.99
C TRP A 386 16.90 -18.83 -16.40
N CYS A 387 18.18 -18.78 -16.10
CA CYS A 387 19.09 -19.92 -16.08
C CYS A 387 19.58 -20.13 -14.64
N PHE A 388 19.88 -21.37 -14.28
CA PHE A 388 20.47 -21.70 -12.98
C PHE A 388 21.98 -21.82 -13.11
N TRP A 389 22.70 -21.43 -12.07
CA TRP A 389 24.16 -21.54 -12.03
C TRP A 389 24.60 -22.20 -10.73
N SER A 390 25.71 -22.94 -10.77
CA SER A 390 26.29 -23.52 -9.56
C SER A 390 27.82 -23.62 -9.62
N VAL A 391 28.46 -23.64 -8.47
CA VAL A 391 29.91 -23.89 -8.35
C VAL A 391 30.21 -24.59 -7.04
N LYS A 392 31.08 -25.61 -7.08
CA LYS A 392 31.56 -26.33 -5.90
C LYS A 392 32.81 -25.66 -5.36
N ILE A 393 32.76 -25.24 -4.10
CA ILE A 393 33.87 -24.59 -3.41
C ILE A 393 34.34 -25.48 -2.25
N PRO A 394 35.63 -25.88 -2.18
CA PRO A 394 36.18 -26.56 -1.02
C PRO A 394 36.11 -25.67 0.23
N VAL A 395 35.56 -26.18 1.33
CA VAL A 395 35.25 -25.40 2.56
C VAL A 395 36.45 -24.59 3.07
N ARG A 396 37.67 -25.16 2.98
CA ARG A 396 38.94 -24.48 3.31
C ARG A 396 39.18 -23.13 2.61
N GLN A 397 38.55 -22.87 1.46
CA GLN A 397 38.65 -21.57 0.77
C GLN A 397 37.77 -20.51 1.44
N LEU A 398 36.61 -20.91 1.98
CA LEU A 398 35.66 -20.00 2.62
C LEU A 398 36.17 -19.47 3.97
N LEU A 399 37.08 -20.18 4.66
CA LEU A 399 37.75 -19.72 5.89
C LEU A 399 38.48 -18.36 5.76
N LYS A 400 38.80 -17.93 4.54
CA LYS A 400 39.45 -16.64 4.25
C LYS A 400 38.57 -15.72 3.40
N CYS A 401 37.39 -16.19 3.01
CA CYS A 401 36.40 -15.42 2.29
C CYS A 401 35.64 -14.55 3.30
N LYS A 402 35.51 -13.25 3.01
CA LYS A 402 34.60 -12.35 3.77
C LYS A 402 33.25 -12.19 3.08
N ASP A 403 33.26 -12.29 1.76
CA ASP A 403 32.08 -12.17 0.93
C ASP A 403 32.21 -12.98 -0.37
N ILE A 404 31.09 -13.63 -0.71
CA ILE A 404 30.84 -14.28 -1.98
C ILE A 404 30.06 -13.28 -2.81
N HIS A 405 30.58 -12.83 -3.96
CA HIS A 405 29.78 -12.06 -4.92
C HIS A 405 29.52 -12.87 -6.19
N VAL A 406 28.38 -12.65 -6.83
CA VAL A 406 28.05 -13.18 -8.16
C VAL A 406 27.79 -12.06 -9.17
N ARG A 407 28.18 -12.29 -10.42
CA ARG A 407 27.77 -11.49 -11.59
C ARG A 407 27.50 -12.37 -12.81
N ALA A 408 26.55 -11.97 -13.65
CA ALA A 408 26.29 -12.58 -14.94
C ALA A 408 26.90 -11.76 -16.11
N TRP A 409 27.03 -12.41 -17.26
CA TRP A 409 27.35 -11.83 -18.57
C TRP A 409 26.38 -12.36 -19.63
N ASP A 410 26.04 -11.53 -20.63
CA ASP A 410 25.14 -11.93 -21.72
C ASP A 410 25.82 -12.09 -23.09
N SER A 411 25.03 -12.49 -24.09
CA SER A 411 25.43 -12.65 -25.49
C SER A 411 25.80 -11.34 -26.20
N THR A 412 25.58 -10.19 -25.56
CA THR A 412 26.00 -8.86 -26.03
C THR A 412 27.20 -8.31 -25.24
N LEU A 413 27.80 -9.13 -24.37
CA LEU A 413 28.91 -8.80 -23.46
C LEU A 413 28.58 -7.74 -22.40
N ASN A 414 27.30 -7.47 -22.15
CA ASN A 414 26.89 -6.67 -20.99
C ASN A 414 27.05 -7.50 -19.70
N THR A 415 27.32 -6.82 -18.59
CA THR A 415 27.48 -7.42 -17.26
C THR A 415 26.92 -6.51 -16.17
N GLN A 416 26.75 -7.07 -14.98
CA GLN A 416 26.28 -6.34 -13.80
C GLN A 416 27.33 -5.34 -13.28
N PRO A 417 26.94 -4.12 -12.87
CA PRO A 417 27.84 -3.19 -12.21
C PRO A 417 28.29 -3.76 -10.85
N LYS A 418 29.49 -3.37 -10.41
CA LYS A 418 29.96 -3.72 -9.06
C LYS A 418 29.09 -3.07 -7.99
N ASP A 419 28.99 -1.75 -8.07
CA ASP A 419 28.42 -0.90 -7.04
C ASP A 419 26.94 -0.59 -7.35
N LEU A 420 26.17 -0.26 -6.31
CA LEU A 420 24.73 -0.04 -6.39
C LEU A 420 24.39 1.30 -7.06
N ASN A 421 23.55 1.28 -8.09
CA ASN A 421 23.07 2.50 -8.76
C ASN A 421 21.67 2.87 -8.26
N TRP A 422 21.61 3.77 -7.28
CA TRP A 422 20.36 4.18 -6.64
C TRP A 422 19.48 5.02 -7.57
N ASN A 423 18.17 4.77 -7.56
CA ASN A 423 17.17 5.61 -8.23
C ASN A 423 15.92 5.81 -7.36
N LEU A 424 15.17 6.88 -7.64
CA LEU A 424 14.00 7.29 -6.85
C LEU A 424 12.97 6.17 -6.62
N MET A 425 12.78 5.29 -7.59
CA MET A 425 11.79 4.20 -7.53
C MET A 425 12.34 2.90 -6.92
N GLY A 426 13.64 2.84 -6.61
CA GLY A 426 14.31 1.63 -6.13
C GLY A 426 14.22 0.48 -7.13
N MET A 427 14.21 0.76 -8.43
CA MET A 427 13.94 -0.21 -9.49
C MET A 427 15.21 -0.71 -10.18
N MET A 428 15.11 -1.89 -10.81
CA MET A 428 16.14 -2.48 -11.68
C MET A 428 17.49 -2.68 -10.99
N ASN A 429 17.50 -2.92 -9.68
CA ASN A 429 18.75 -3.13 -8.93
C ASN A 429 19.46 -4.40 -9.41
N ASN A 430 20.62 -4.23 -10.03
CA ASN A 430 21.39 -5.32 -10.60
C ASN A 430 22.89 -5.31 -10.24
N CYS A 431 23.32 -4.61 -9.19
CA CYS A 431 24.70 -4.73 -8.71
C CYS A 431 25.05 -6.17 -8.33
N TRP A 432 26.34 -6.50 -8.20
CA TRP A 432 26.79 -7.85 -7.82
C TRP A 432 26.12 -8.28 -6.50
N HIS A 433 25.38 -9.39 -6.51
CA HIS A 433 24.70 -9.86 -5.31
C HIS A 433 25.74 -10.47 -4.35
N ARG A 434 25.80 -9.94 -3.11
CA ARG A 434 26.85 -10.21 -2.12
C ARG A 434 26.29 -10.96 -0.91
N VAL A 435 26.78 -12.17 -0.67
CA VAL A 435 26.56 -12.91 0.58
C VAL A 435 27.81 -12.78 1.44
N GLN A 436 27.66 -12.23 2.65
CA GLN A 436 28.74 -12.19 3.63
C GLN A 436 28.95 -13.58 4.23
N VAL A 437 30.21 -13.95 4.42
CA VAL A 437 30.63 -15.15 5.15
C VAL A 437 31.20 -14.71 6.49
N ASP A 438 30.63 -15.25 7.56
CA ASP A 438 30.96 -14.92 8.94
C ASP A 438 31.48 -16.17 9.67
N LEU A 439 32.40 -15.99 10.63
CA LEU A 439 33.02 -17.10 11.38
C LEU A 439 32.61 -16.98 12.85
N ALA A 440 31.69 -17.85 13.25
CA ALA A 440 31.03 -17.78 14.55
C ALA A 440 31.15 -19.10 15.33
N THR A 441 30.60 -19.12 16.54
CA THR A 441 30.27 -20.38 17.23
C THR A 441 28.80 -20.75 16.98
N SER A 442 28.47 -22.01 17.20
CA SER A 442 27.14 -22.63 17.00
C SER A 442 25.99 -22.01 17.79
N GLY A 443 26.30 -21.21 18.83
CA GLY A 443 25.32 -20.72 19.80
C GLY A 443 24.83 -21.78 20.80
N LYS A 444 25.38 -23.00 20.76
CA LYS A 444 25.12 -24.09 21.71
C LYS A 444 26.28 -24.19 22.70
N ASP A 445 26.03 -24.86 23.83
CA ASP A 445 27.04 -25.10 24.89
C ASP A 445 28.23 -26.01 24.45
N ASP A 446 28.26 -26.45 23.19
CA ASP A 446 29.36 -27.21 22.59
C ASP A 446 30.53 -26.34 22.10
N GLY A 447 30.32 -25.04 21.87
CA GLY A 447 31.33 -24.12 21.34
C GLY A 447 31.81 -24.44 19.92
N GLU A 448 31.04 -25.20 19.14
CA GLU A 448 31.41 -25.63 17.79
C GLU A 448 31.62 -24.43 16.84
N LEU A 449 32.75 -24.39 16.12
CA LEU A 449 33.04 -23.37 15.11
C LEU A 449 32.26 -23.64 13.83
N VAL A 450 31.59 -22.60 13.31
CA VAL A 450 30.75 -22.63 12.11
C VAL A 450 31.03 -21.43 11.19
N LEU A 451 30.87 -21.64 9.89
CA LEU A 451 30.72 -20.55 8.92
C LEU A 451 29.23 -20.25 8.75
N ARG A 452 28.85 -18.98 8.88
CA ARG A 452 27.47 -18.47 8.78
C ARG A 452 27.31 -17.63 7.51
N PHE A 453 26.25 -17.85 6.74
CA PHE A 453 26.02 -17.17 5.46
C PHE A 453 24.90 -16.13 5.57
N ILE A 454 25.24 -14.87 5.29
CA ILE A 454 24.34 -13.73 5.51
C ILE A 454 24.09 -13.04 4.16
N HIS A 455 22.84 -13.05 3.69
CA HIS A 455 22.40 -12.36 2.46
C HIS A 455 22.31 -10.84 2.67
N PRO A 456 22.20 -9.99 1.60
CA PRO A 456 22.12 -8.54 1.75
C PRO A 456 21.00 -8.06 2.66
N THR A 457 19.81 -8.62 2.46
CA THR A 457 18.57 -8.31 3.18
C THR A 457 17.71 -9.58 3.30
N VAL A 458 16.79 -9.62 4.25
CA VAL A 458 15.70 -10.61 4.27
C VAL A 458 14.52 -10.00 3.49
N PRO A 459 13.84 -10.73 2.58
CA PRO A 459 12.73 -10.21 1.78
C PRO A 459 11.60 -9.60 2.64
N GLY A 460 10.84 -8.68 2.04
CA GLY A 460 9.67 -8.07 2.69
C GLY A 460 9.95 -7.50 4.08
N PRO A 461 9.31 -8.03 5.15
CA PRO A 461 9.39 -7.51 6.50
C PRO A 461 10.77 -7.33 7.10
N GLU A 462 11.24 -8.30 7.89
CA GLU A 462 12.09 -8.01 9.04
C GLU A 462 13.22 -7.02 8.73
N SER A 463 13.18 -5.87 9.40
CA SER A 463 14.38 -5.04 9.51
C SER A 463 15.37 -5.77 10.42
N GLY A 464 16.68 -5.62 10.21
CA GLY A 464 17.67 -6.43 10.94
C GLY A 464 17.59 -7.92 10.60
N GLY A 465 18.10 -8.30 9.42
CA GLY A 465 18.28 -9.70 9.02
C GLY A 465 19.56 -9.87 8.22
N GLY A 466 19.58 -9.33 7.00
CA GLY A 466 20.77 -9.31 6.14
C GLY A 466 21.87 -8.34 6.57
N TRP A 467 23.07 -8.52 6.01
CA TRP A 467 24.27 -7.77 6.42
C TRP A 467 24.17 -6.26 6.16
N MET A 468 23.30 -5.80 5.26
CA MET A 468 23.04 -4.37 5.08
C MET A 468 22.32 -3.73 6.26
N SER A 469 21.74 -4.53 7.18
CA SER A 469 20.96 -4.07 8.32
C SER A 469 21.69 -4.06 9.66
N ALA A 470 22.90 -4.62 9.75
CA ALA A 470 23.63 -4.78 11.02
C ALA A 470 24.91 -3.92 11.07
N LYS A 471 25.19 -3.30 12.22
CA LYS A 471 26.45 -2.55 12.45
C LYS A 471 27.35 -3.31 13.42
N GLY A 472 28.36 -4.02 12.88
CA GLY A 472 29.35 -4.72 13.70
C GLY A 472 28.75 -5.85 14.55
N ASP A 473 28.98 -5.80 15.86
CA ASP A 473 28.73 -6.87 16.85
C ASP A 473 27.23 -7.22 17.07
N GLU A 474 26.32 -6.69 16.26
CA GLU A 474 24.88 -6.96 16.33
C GLU A 474 24.46 -8.24 15.58
N ILE A 475 25.34 -8.79 14.72
CA ILE A 475 25.06 -9.98 13.89
C ILE A 475 24.61 -11.18 14.74
N ASP A 476 25.26 -11.44 15.88
CA ASP A 476 24.90 -12.57 16.75
C ASP A 476 23.55 -12.39 17.46
N LYS A 477 23.14 -11.14 17.75
CA LYS A 477 21.82 -10.87 18.37
C LYS A 477 20.67 -11.19 17.41
N VAL A 478 20.84 -10.85 16.13
CA VAL A 478 19.88 -11.20 15.07
C VAL A 478 19.81 -12.72 14.90
N HIS A 479 20.96 -13.41 14.94
CA HIS A 479 21.00 -14.86 14.76
C HIS A 479 20.30 -15.63 15.89
N ALA A 480 20.37 -15.17 17.15
CA ALA A 480 19.68 -15.78 18.28
C ALA A 480 18.13 -15.81 18.13
N ALA A 481 17.55 -14.85 17.39
CA ALA A 481 16.13 -14.85 17.08
C ALA A 481 15.75 -15.92 16.04
N TYR A 482 16.61 -16.18 15.04
CA TYR A 482 16.34 -17.18 14.00
C TYR A 482 16.68 -18.63 14.41
N THR A 483 17.51 -18.84 15.44
CA THR A 483 17.87 -20.20 15.90
C THR A 483 16.88 -20.82 16.90
N THR A 484 15.93 -20.05 17.44
CA THR A 484 14.95 -20.53 18.42
C THR A 484 13.69 -21.17 17.80
N LYS A 485 13.38 -20.88 16.53
CA LYS A 485 12.38 -21.60 15.74
C LYS A 485 13.06 -22.54 14.73
N PRO A 486 13.04 -23.87 14.92
CA PRO A 486 13.66 -24.80 13.99
C PRO A 486 12.80 -24.98 12.73
N THR A 487 12.93 -24.06 11.77
CA THR A 487 12.49 -24.32 10.39
C THR A 487 13.25 -25.56 9.88
N PRO A 488 12.57 -26.65 9.48
CA PRO A 488 13.24 -27.90 9.13
C PRO A 488 13.97 -27.78 7.79
N ILE A 489 15.23 -27.33 7.83
CA ILE A 489 16.12 -27.35 6.66
C ILE A 489 16.32 -28.81 6.24
N LEU A 490 15.76 -29.17 5.08
CA LEU A 490 15.91 -30.48 4.44
C LEU A 490 17.35 -30.70 3.95
N THR A 491 18.23 -30.99 4.90
CA THR A 491 19.63 -31.36 4.65
C THR A 491 19.73 -32.76 4.06
N THR A 492 19.62 -32.82 2.73
CA THR A 492 20.21 -33.88 1.90
C THR A 492 19.64 -35.30 2.12
N ALA A 493 18.41 -35.55 1.68
CA ALA A 493 17.81 -36.88 1.63
C ALA A 493 17.80 -37.47 0.20
N ILE A 494 18.47 -38.60 -0.01
CA ILE A 494 18.44 -39.37 -1.27
C ILE A 494 17.14 -40.19 -1.36
N VAL A 495 16.60 -40.34 -2.57
CA VAL A 495 15.39 -41.11 -2.88
C VAL A 495 15.32 -42.47 -2.20
N LYS A 496 14.28 -42.69 -1.37
CA LYS A 496 13.56 -43.97 -1.23
C LYS A 496 12.20 -43.80 -0.54
N THR A 497 11.26 -44.66 -0.91
CA THR A 497 9.85 -44.63 -0.50
C THR A 497 9.55 -45.61 0.63
N GLN A 498 8.75 -45.21 1.61
CA GLN A 498 7.85 -46.11 2.37
C GLN A 498 6.77 -45.33 3.14
N LYS A 499 5.68 -46.01 3.50
CA LYS A 499 4.54 -45.46 4.28
C LYS A 499 4.80 -45.56 5.78
N VAL A 500 4.33 -44.57 6.54
CA VAL A 500 4.05 -44.67 7.99
C VAL A 500 2.70 -43.97 8.26
N GLU A 501 1.97 -44.42 9.28
CA GLU A 501 0.62 -43.96 9.63
C GLU A 501 0.65 -42.77 10.61
N THR A 502 -0.39 -41.94 10.59
CA THR A 502 -0.51 -40.74 11.41
C THR A 502 -1.03 -41.01 12.81
N LYS A 503 -0.44 -40.34 13.81
CA LYS A 503 -1.11 -39.96 15.06
C LYS A 503 -1.06 -38.45 15.23
N GLU A 504 -2.14 -37.89 15.74
CA GLU A 504 -2.27 -36.46 16.00
C GLU A 504 -1.78 -36.13 17.41
N GLU A 505 -0.78 -35.27 17.53
CA GLU A 505 -0.44 -34.57 18.78
C GLU A 505 -0.29 -33.08 18.49
N SER A 506 -0.97 -32.24 19.28
CA SER A 506 -1.02 -30.79 19.10
C SER A 506 0.18 -30.11 19.76
N VAL A 507 1.08 -29.55 18.97
CA VAL A 507 2.23 -28.78 19.46
C VAL A 507 1.97 -27.29 19.29
N LYS A 508 2.18 -26.52 20.37
CA LYS A 508 2.07 -25.05 20.37
C LYS A 508 3.28 -24.41 19.69
N SER A 509 3.13 -23.17 19.22
CA SER A 509 4.21 -22.42 18.57
C SER A 509 5.23 -21.91 19.60
N ASP A 510 6.43 -22.50 19.63
CA ASP A 510 7.58 -21.92 20.32
C ASP A 510 7.99 -20.60 19.64
N VAL A 511 7.50 -19.49 20.20
CA VAL A 511 8.18 -18.19 20.14
C VAL A 511 9.34 -18.25 21.16
N ALA A 512 10.19 -17.21 21.23
CA ALA A 512 11.19 -17.08 22.31
C ALA A 512 10.52 -16.79 23.68
N ILE A 513 9.76 -17.76 24.18
CA ILE A 513 8.98 -17.68 25.41
C ILE A 513 9.93 -17.68 26.59
N ILE A 514 9.91 -16.57 27.34
CA ILE A 514 10.57 -16.48 28.64
C ILE A 514 9.85 -17.43 29.59
N LYS A 515 10.41 -18.63 29.79
CA LYS A 515 9.83 -19.64 30.68
C LYS A 515 9.58 -19.08 32.08
N SER A 516 8.52 -19.57 32.72
CA SER A 516 7.99 -19.20 34.05
C SER A 516 9.04 -18.77 35.07
N ASP A 517 10.14 -19.52 35.11
CA ASP A 517 11.19 -19.46 36.12
C ASP A 517 12.03 -18.15 36.08
N ASN A 518 11.89 -17.35 35.01
CA ASN A 518 12.50 -16.02 34.88
C ASN A 518 11.54 -14.84 35.15
N VAL A 519 10.21 -15.05 35.26
CA VAL A 519 9.25 -13.95 35.53
C VAL A 519 9.59 -13.23 36.84
N GLY A 520 9.93 -13.99 37.88
CA GLY A 520 10.39 -13.44 39.17
C GLY A 520 11.70 -12.65 39.11
N LYS A 521 12.54 -12.83 38.08
CA LYS A 521 13.74 -12.00 37.85
C LYS A 521 13.43 -10.73 37.06
N ILE A 522 12.48 -10.79 36.13
CA ILE A 522 12.09 -9.62 35.33
C ILE A 522 11.32 -8.62 36.19
N ALA A 523 10.38 -9.10 37.01
CA ALA A 523 9.73 -8.29 38.04
C ALA A 523 10.74 -7.66 39.01
N ALA A 524 11.77 -8.41 39.45
CA ALA A 524 12.86 -7.89 40.28
C ALA A 524 13.80 -6.89 39.55
N SER A 525 13.71 -6.78 38.23
CA SER A 525 14.42 -5.77 37.42
C SER A 525 13.58 -4.51 37.10
N GLY A 526 12.31 -4.46 37.53
CA GLY A 526 11.44 -3.29 37.37
C GLY A 526 10.92 -3.07 35.94
N VAL A 527 10.83 -4.13 35.13
CA VAL A 527 10.28 -4.07 33.76
C VAL A 527 8.85 -4.60 33.74
N ASN A 528 7.92 -3.87 33.11
CA ASN A 528 6.53 -4.28 32.98
C ASN A 528 6.38 -5.50 32.05
N CYS A 529 5.40 -6.35 32.31
CA CYS A 529 5.06 -7.51 31.50
C CYS A 529 3.57 -7.50 31.16
N TYR A 530 3.21 -7.79 29.91
CA TYR A 530 1.84 -7.78 29.41
C TYR A 530 1.48 -9.08 28.69
N THR A 531 0.21 -9.48 28.75
CA THR A 531 -0.33 -10.67 28.05
C THR A 531 -1.10 -10.27 26.79
N ALA A 532 -1.41 -11.25 25.92
CA ALA A 532 -2.11 -10.98 24.67
C ALA A 532 -3.51 -10.36 24.88
N ASP A 533 -4.25 -10.85 25.87
CA ASP A 533 -5.57 -10.35 26.22
C ASP A 533 -5.51 -8.88 26.64
N MET A 534 -4.54 -8.52 27.50
CA MET A 534 -4.28 -7.13 27.91
C MET A 534 -3.99 -6.21 26.72
N VAL A 535 -3.12 -6.63 25.80
CA VAL A 535 -2.81 -5.84 24.59
C VAL A 535 -4.05 -5.70 23.69
N SER A 536 -4.93 -6.69 23.64
CA SER A 536 -6.14 -6.67 22.80
C SER A 536 -7.19 -5.64 23.22
N GLU A 537 -7.16 -5.15 24.46
CA GLU A 537 -8.03 -4.05 24.91
C GLU A 537 -7.64 -2.72 24.22
N HIS A 538 -6.36 -2.56 23.89
CA HIS A 538 -5.78 -1.36 23.26
C HIS A 538 -5.81 -1.45 21.71
N SER A 539 -7.01 -1.71 21.17
CA SER A 539 -7.25 -2.00 19.75
C SER A 539 -7.93 -0.87 18.96
N THR A 540 -7.58 0.40 19.21
CA THR A 540 -8.24 1.59 18.60
C THR A 540 -7.24 2.66 18.15
N GLU A 541 -7.69 3.71 17.47
CA GLU A 541 -6.81 4.84 17.06
C GLU A 541 -6.47 5.81 18.21
N ASP A 542 -7.28 5.86 19.26
CA ASP A 542 -7.06 6.71 20.45
C ASP A 542 -6.38 5.93 21.59
N ASP A 543 -6.19 4.62 21.41
CA ASP A 543 -5.50 3.69 22.31
C ASP A 543 -5.07 2.46 21.49
N CYS A 544 -3.82 2.48 21.01
CA CYS A 544 -3.27 1.62 19.95
C CYS A 544 -1.97 0.96 20.43
N TRP A 545 -2.07 -0.22 21.02
CA TRP A 545 -0.88 -1.01 21.35
C TRP A 545 -0.65 -2.08 20.28
N ILE A 546 0.62 -2.38 20.03
CA ILE A 546 1.03 -3.47 19.15
C ILE A 546 2.10 -4.33 19.84
N ILE A 547 2.11 -5.62 19.52
CA ILE A 547 3.22 -6.51 19.89
C ILE A 547 4.18 -6.59 18.71
N HIS A 548 5.47 -6.38 18.98
CA HIS A 548 6.56 -6.52 18.01
C HIS A 548 7.76 -7.20 18.67
N GLY A 549 8.24 -8.31 18.10
CA GLY A 549 9.48 -8.97 18.54
C GLY A 549 9.49 -9.44 20.01
N GLY A 550 8.33 -9.82 20.56
CA GLY A 550 8.17 -10.20 21.97
C GLY A 550 8.06 -9.03 22.96
N LYS A 551 7.77 -7.82 22.48
CA LYS A 551 7.65 -6.59 23.26
C LYS A 551 6.39 -5.83 22.89
N VAL A 552 5.88 -5.01 23.82
CA VAL A 552 4.64 -4.24 23.65
C VAL A 552 4.95 -2.74 23.54
N TYR A 553 4.26 -2.07 22.62
CA TYR A 553 4.49 -0.67 22.26
C TYR A 553 3.19 0.14 22.21
N ASP A 554 3.14 1.30 22.87
CA ASP A 554 2.06 2.31 22.79
C ASP A 554 2.24 3.18 21.53
N CYS A 555 1.77 2.69 20.38
CA CYS A 555 1.87 3.42 19.12
C CYS A 555 0.82 4.53 18.94
N THR A 556 -0.11 4.71 19.88
CA THR A 556 -1.20 5.71 19.86
C THR A 556 -0.73 7.10 19.41
N LYS A 557 0.39 7.56 19.99
CA LYS A 557 0.94 8.91 19.72
C LYS A 557 1.63 9.00 18.36
N PHE A 558 2.05 7.89 17.78
CA PHE A 558 2.76 7.83 16.50
C PHE A 558 1.84 7.63 15.28
N LEU A 559 0.61 7.14 15.46
CA LEU A 559 -0.37 6.90 14.39
C LEU A 559 -0.52 8.07 13.41
N GLN A 560 -0.59 9.29 13.95
CA GLN A 560 -0.80 10.52 13.18
C GLN A 560 0.48 11.07 12.52
N GLU A 561 1.65 10.60 12.95
CA GLU A 561 2.96 10.94 12.36
C GLU A 561 3.41 9.89 11.31
N HIS A 562 2.62 8.81 11.14
CA HIS A 562 3.01 7.66 10.35
C HIS A 562 2.99 7.95 8.83
N PRO A 563 4.11 7.78 8.09
CA PRO A 563 4.17 8.12 6.66
C PRO A 563 3.24 7.30 5.75
N GLY A 564 2.79 6.12 6.19
CA GLY A 564 1.78 5.31 5.51
C GLY A 564 0.33 5.66 5.87
N GLY A 565 0.10 6.72 6.64
CA GLY A 565 -1.19 7.04 7.26
C GLY A 565 -1.51 6.16 8.48
N ALA A 566 -2.43 6.64 9.33
CA ALA A 566 -2.82 5.97 10.56
C ALA A 566 -3.45 4.58 10.32
N ASP A 567 -4.28 4.44 9.27
CA ASP A 567 -4.91 3.18 8.84
C ASP A 567 -3.90 2.02 8.76
N SER A 568 -2.68 2.30 8.27
CA SER A 568 -1.62 1.29 8.06
C SER A 568 -1.10 0.66 9.35
N ILE A 569 -1.29 1.29 10.51
CA ILE A 569 -1.02 0.70 11.83
C ILE A 569 -2.35 0.31 12.51
N ALA A 570 -3.41 1.10 12.38
CA ALA A 570 -4.69 0.85 13.02
C ALA A 570 -5.35 -0.48 12.59
N MET A 571 -5.08 -0.97 11.36
CA MET A 571 -5.45 -2.33 10.92
C MET A 571 -4.88 -3.48 11.79
N ASN A 572 -3.90 -3.17 12.65
CA ASN A 572 -3.16 -4.09 13.50
C ASN A 572 -3.19 -3.72 14.99
N ALA A 573 -4.00 -2.73 15.38
CA ALA A 573 -4.13 -2.35 16.79
C ALA A 573 -4.62 -3.53 17.65
N GLY A 574 -4.07 -3.65 18.86
CA GLY A 574 -4.38 -4.69 19.83
C GLY A 574 -3.93 -6.11 19.44
N GLN A 575 -2.97 -6.24 18.52
CA GLN A 575 -2.51 -7.53 17.99
C GLN A 575 -0.98 -7.61 17.94
N ASP A 576 -0.44 -8.82 17.80
CA ASP A 576 0.93 -8.99 17.32
C ASP A 576 0.99 -8.65 15.83
N CYS A 577 1.86 -7.71 15.49
CA CYS A 577 2.14 -7.34 14.12
C CYS A 577 3.65 -7.30 13.86
N THR A 578 4.43 -8.20 14.49
CA THR A 578 5.86 -8.33 14.22
C THR A 578 6.13 -8.49 12.72
N GLU A 579 5.44 -9.43 12.07
CA GLU A 579 5.53 -9.69 10.63
C GLU A 579 5.00 -8.53 9.76
N ASP A 580 3.92 -7.86 10.19
CA ASP A 580 3.24 -6.83 9.39
C ASP A 580 3.91 -5.44 9.53
N PHE A 581 4.35 -5.06 10.74
CA PHE A 581 5.02 -3.79 11.00
C PHE A 581 6.34 -3.71 10.25
N ASP A 582 7.14 -4.78 10.26
CA ASP A 582 8.39 -4.73 9.53
C ASP A 582 8.19 -4.70 8.01
N ALA A 583 7.05 -5.17 7.47
CA ALA A 583 6.77 -5.38 6.02
C ALA A 583 7.21 -4.23 5.11
N ILE A 584 7.11 -3.02 5.65
CA ILE A 584 7.12 -1.75 4.95
C ILE A 584 8.06 -0.73 5.61
N HIS A 585 8.74 -1.09 6.71
CA HIS A 585 9.45 -0.15 7.58
C HIS A 585 10.96 -0.44 7.70
N SER A 586 11.75 0.60 7.99
CA SER A 586 13.22 0.57 7.96
C SER A 586 13.84 0.48 9.36
N ALA A 587 15.16 0.32 9.45
CA ALA A 587 15.88 0.32 10.73
C ALA A 587 15.63 1.60 11.55
N ASN A 588 15.54 2.77 10.90
CA ASN A 588 15.19 4.03 11.55
C ASN A 588 13.76 4.02 12.11
N ALA A 589 12.83 3.29 11.49
CA ALA A 589 11.47 3.12 12.01
C ALA A 589 11.44 2.20 13.24
N ARG A 590 12.39 1.27 13.40
CA ARG A 590 12.59 0.54 14.68
C ARG A 590 13.24 1.40 15.76
N GLU A 591 14.21 2.26 15.43
CA GLU A 591 14.72 3.28 16.37
C GLU A 591 13.61 4.26 16.82
N LEU A 592 12.60 4.47 15.97
CA LEU A 592 11.42 5.28 16.27
C LEU A 592 10.39 4.49 17.11
N LEU A 593 10.09 3.24 16.74
CA LEU A 593 9.22 2.33 17.50
C LEU A 593 9.74 2.10 18.93
N ALA A 594 11.06 1.98 19.11
CA ALA A 594 11.69 1.81 20.42
C ALA A 594 11.38 2.93 21.44
N LYS A 595 10.96 4.12 20.99
CA LYS A 595 10.51 5.22 21.87
C LYS A 595 9.13 4.99 22.49
N TYR A 596 8.37 4.06 21.92
CA TYR A 596 7.00 3.72 22.32
C TYR A 596 6.94 2.40 23.11
N TYR A 597 8.09 1.78 23.40
CA TYR A 597 8.19 0.55 24.20
C TYR A 597 7.67 0.78 25.63
N ILE A 598 6.78 -0.09 26.10
CA ILE A 598 6.18 -0.02 27.44
C ILE A 598 6.42 -1.26 28.31
N GLY A 599 6.79 -2.41 27.73
CA GLY A 599 7.11 -3.65 28.47
C GLY A 599 7.36 -4.88 27.59
N GLU A 600 7.76 -5.98 28.22
CA GLU A 600 7.93 -7.28 27.57
C GLU A 600 6.59 -8.03 27.43
N PHE A 601 6.48 -8.92 26.46
CA PHE A 601 5.33 -9.81 26.28
C PHE A 601 5.52 -11.14 27.04
N VAL A 602 4.47 -11.63 27.71
CA VAL A 602 4.46 -12.91 28.45
C VAL A 602 3.15 -13.68 28.23
N GLU A 603 3.20 -15.01 28.23
CA GLU A 603 2.01 -15.84 27.99
C GLU A 603 1.01 -15.88 29.17
N SER A 604 1.48 -15.71 30.42
CA SER A 604 0.62 -15.73 31.62
C SER A 604 1.32 -15.14 32.86
N ILE A 605 0.54 -14.80 33.87
CA ILE A 605 0.98 -14.24 35.16
C ILE A 605 0.31 -15.06 36.29
N LEU A 606 1.02 -15.30 37.40
CA LEU A 606 0.51 -16.03 38.57
C LEU A 606 0.43 -15.11 39.80
N GLU A 607 -0.69 -15.15 40.51
CA GLU A 607 -0.96 -14.31 41.68
C GLU A 607 -0.55 -14.95 43.02
N SER A 608 -0.30 -14.09 44.01
CA SER A 608 -0.19 -14.43 45.44
C SER A 608 -0.63 -13.20 46.24
N GLY A 609 -1.22 -13.33 47.44
CA GLY A 609 -1.93 -12.18 48.01
C GLY A 609 -2.37 -12.19 49.47
N ASP A 610 -3.40 -11.39 49.71
CA ASP A 610 -4.18 -11.12 50.93
C ASP A 610 -3.58 -10.27 52.06
N SER A 611 -4.30 -9.19 52.43
CA SER A 611 -4.77 -8.91 53.81
C SER A 611 -5.55 -7.58 53.89
N THR A 612 -6.58 -7.52 54.75
CA THR A 612 -7.39 -6.33 55.08
C THR A 612 -7.51 -6.16 56.61
N PRO A 613 -8.09 -5.05 57.15
CA PRO A 613 -9.47 -5.19 57.67
C PRO A 613 -10.36 -3.91 57.76
N GLU A 614 -11.67 -4.10 57.50
CA GLU A 614 -12.89 -3.57 58.18
C GLU A 614 -13.09 -2.06 58.52
N MET A 615 -14.32 -1.52 58.67
CA MET A 615 -15.71 -2.06 58.82
C MET A 615 -16.71 -1.08 58.08
N LYS A 616 -18.05 -1.03 58.14
CA LYS A 616 -19.13 -1.53 59.04
C LYS A 616 -20.51 -1.55 58.32
N GLN A 617 -21.58 -1.95 59.02
CA GLN A 617 -22.98 -2.06 58.53
C GLN A 617 -23.98 -1.13 59.27
N VAL A 618 -25.19 -0.97 58.72
CA VAL A 618 -26.48 -0.99 59.47
C VAL A 618 -27.56 -1.67 58.59
N ASP A 619 -28.41 -2.52 59.18
CA ASP A 619 -29.46 -3.29 58.50
C ASP A 619 -30.86 -2.63 58.52
N SER A 620 -31.77 -3.09 57.65
CA SER A 620 -33.09 -3.56 58.09
C SER A 620 -33.75 -4.45 57.02
N ALA A 621 -34.67 -5.32 57.42
CA ALA A 621 -35.37 -6.24 56.52
C ALA A 621 -36.79 -6.55 57.03
N MET A 622 -37.73 -6.84 56.13
CA MET A 622 -38.77 -7.86 56.35
C MET A 622 -39.46 -8.27 55.04
N SER A 623 -40.29 -9.32 55.11
CA SER A 623 -40.81 -10.08 53.97
C SER A 623 -42.31 -10.37 54.12
N ILE A 624 -42.97 -10.82 53.04
CA ILE A 624 -43.87 -12.01 52.99
C ILE A 624 -44.44 -12.17 51.56
N SER A 625 -44.81 -13.40 51.20
CA SER A 625 -45.25 -13.83 49.86
C SER A 625 -46.76 -14.16 49.80
N ALA A 626 -47.39 -13.87 48.65
CA ALA A 626 -48.51 -14.65 48.08
C ALA A 626 -48.88 -14.16 46.66
N GLU A 627 -49.09 -15.10 45.74
CA GLU A 627 -49.81 -14.91 44.46
C GLU A 627 -51.34 -15.14 44.67
N PRO A 628 -52.29 -14.76 43.76
CA PRO A 628 -52.17 -14.95 42.30
C PRO A 628 -52.89 -13.95 41.34
N LEU A 629 -52.62 -14.12 40.03
CA LEU A 629 -53.47 -13.83 38.85
C LEU A 629 -53.86 -12.37 38.47
N THR A 630 -53.06 -11.78 37.56
CA THR A 630 -53.43 -11.17 36.24
C THR A 630 -54.61 -10.16 36.09
N PRO A 631 -54.54 -9.21 35.11
CA PRO A 631 -53.36 -8.47 34.63
C PRO A 631 -53.66 -6.96 34.35
N GLN A 632 -52.86 -6.03 34.88
CA GLN A 632 -52.82 -4.63 34.39
C GLN A 632 -51.38 -4.09 34.34
N SER A 633 -51.20 -2.98 33.61
CA SER A 633 -49.94 -2.68 32.90
C SER A 633 -49.07 -1.60 33.54
N SER A 634 -47.78 -1.89 33.69
CA SER A 634 -46.70 -0.87 33.67
C SER A 634 -45.35 -1.52 33.30
N HIS A 635 -45.08 -1.70 32.00
CA HIS A 635 -43.72 -2.02 31.55
C HIS A 635 -42.85 -0.77 31.65
N LEU A 636 -41.77 -0.83 32.45
CA LEU A 636 -40.58 -0.04 32.12
C LEU A 636 -39.93 -0.73 30.92
N SER A 637 -39.91 -0.04 29.79
CA SER A 637 -39.31 -0.53 28.55
C SER A 637 -37.79 -0.44 28.58
N SER A 638 -37.13 -1.32 27.82
CA SER A 638 -35.76 -1.10 27.33
C SER A 638 -35.61 0.29 26.66
N PRO A 639 -34.40 0.88 26.61
CA PRO A 639 -34.18 2.14 25.92
C PRO A 639 -34.71 2.10 24.48
N SER A 640 -35.33 3.20 24.07
CA SER A 640 -35.98 3.31 22.78
C SER A 640 -34.95 3.58 21.68
N ALA A 641 -35.26 3.19 20.44
CA ALA A 641 -34.43 3.53 19.27
C ALA A 641 -34.31 5.05 19.02
N THR A 642 -35.07 5.86 19.77
CA THR A 642 -35.00 7.33 19.79
C THR A 642 -33.78 7.89 20.51
N ASP A 643 -33.21 7.13 21.45
CA ASP A 643 -32.30 7.69 22.47
C ASP A 643 -30.82 7.51 22.09
N LEU A 644 -30.53 6.72 21.05
CA LEU A 644 -29.19 6.43 20.55
C LEU A 644 -28.77 7.40 19.42
N PRO A 645 -27.51 7.86 19.40
CA PRO A 645 -26.98 8.68 18.30
C PRO A 645 -27.15 7.97 16.96
N PHE A 646 -27.46 8.73 15.91
CA PHE A 646 -27.56 8.15 14.56
C PHE A 646 -26.21 7.65 14.08
N LEU A 647 -25.15 8.44 14.19
CA LEU A 647 -23.83 8.12 13.64
C LEU A 647 -23.08 7.02 14.42
N ASP A 648 -22.78 5.91 13.74
CA ASP A 648 -21.91 4.84 14.22
C ASP A 648 -20.53 4.88 13.50
N PRO A 649 -19.40 5.04 14.22
CA PRO A 649 -18.07 5.23 13.62
C PRO A 649 -17.50 3.95 12.98
N LYS A 650 -18.18 2.81 13.10
CA LYS A 650 -17.81 1.54 12.46
C LYS A 650 -18.74 1.18 11.30
N LYS A 651 -20.03 1.54 11.35
CA LYS A 651 -21.07 1.19 10.35
C LYS A 651 -21.28 2.24 9.26
N TRP A 652 -21.96 1.84 8.19
CA TRP A 652 -22.42 2.69 7.09
C TRP A 652 -23.96 2.71 7.09
N GLN A 653 -24.58 3.89 6.98
CA GLN A 653 -26.02 4.09 7.17
C GLN A 653 -26.62 5.02 6.11
N ASP A 654 -27.75 4.65 5.50
CA ASP A 654 -28.38 5.45 4.44
C ASP A 654 -29.31 6.52 5.00
N VAL A 655 -29.12 7.77 4.58
CA VAL A 655 -30.00 8.92 4.88
C VAL A 655 -30.68 9.42 3.59
N ALA A 656 -31.87 10.00 3.70
CA ALA A 656 -32.64 10.50 2.56
C ALA A 656 -32.65 12.03 2.50
N LEU A 657 -32.42 12.62 1.31
CA LEU A 657 -32.50 14.07 1.09
C LEU A 657 -33.96 14.51 1.23
N VAL A 658 -34.25 15.40 2.18
CA VAL A 658 -35.61 15.92 2.44
C VAL A 658 -35.75 17.41 2.12
N GLU A 659 -34.65 18.15 2.05
CA GLU A 659 -34.66 19.57 1.66
C GLU A 659 -33.37 19.93 0.90
N LYS A 660 -33.49 20.77 -0.13
CA LYS A 660 -32.37 21.31 -0.90
C LYS A 660 -32.61 22.80 -1.13
N ILE A 661 -31.73 23.65 -0.61
CA ILE A 661 -31.85 25.11 -0.68
C ILE A 661 -30.64 25.69 -1.43
N SER A 662 -30.89 26.48 -2.47
CA SER A 662 -29.83 27.25 -3.14
C SER A 662 -29.48 28.49 -2.33
N LEU A 663 -28.22 28.59 -1.89
CA LEU A 663 -27.73 29.73 -1.09
C LEU A 663 -27.04 30.79 -1.98
N THR A 664 -26.27 30.35 -2.97
CA THR A 664 -25.64 31.22 -4.00
C THR A 664 -25.77 30.57 -5.38
N HIS A 665 -25.20 31.19 -6.41
CA HIS A 665 -25.15 30.59 -7.75
C HIS A 665 -24.49 29.19 -7.74
N ASN A 666 -23.50 28.96 -6.86
CA ASN A 666 -22.75 27.69 -6.77
C ASN A 666 -22.89 26.93 -5.42
N THR A 667 -23.40 27.53 -4.35
CA THR A 667 -23.49 26.88 -3.02
C THR A 667 -24.93 26.48 -2.69
N ARG A 668 -25.12 25.31 -2.06
CA ARG A 668 -26.42 24.81 -1.59
C ARG A 668 -26.34 24.21 -0.19
N LEU A 669 -27.46 24.23 0.53
CA LEU A 669 -27.70 23.41 1.72
C LEU A 669 -28.46 22.15 1.31
N PHE A 670 -27.98 20.99 1.76
CA PHE A 670 -28.61 19.68 1.59
C PHE A 670 -28.97 19.12 2.96
N ARG A 671 -30.26 18.93 3.23
CA ARG A 671 -30.79 18.40 4.50
C ARG A 671 -31.18 16.94 4.32
N PHE A 672 -30.56 16.06 5.11
CA PHE A 672 -30.87 14.63 5.09
C PHE A 672 -31.54 14.20 6.38
N ALA A 673 -32.63 13.43 6.27
CA ALA A 673 -33.35 12.89 7.42
C ALA A 673 -32.64 11.68 8.03
N LEU A 674 -32.62 11.63 9.36
CA LEU A 674 -32.11 10.51 10.17
C LEU A 674 -33.18 9.42 10.35
N GLY A 675 -32.87 8.39 11.12
CA GLY A 675 -33.77 7.24 11.35
C GLY A 675 -35.07 7.59 12.09
N HIS A 676 -35.09 8.65 12.90
CA HIS A 676 -36.27 9.12 13.62
C HIS A 676 -36.22 10.65 13.86
N PRO A 677 -37.35 11.40 13.82
CA PRO A 677 -37.35 12.87 13.93
C PRO A 677 -36.78 13.47 15.22
N LEU A 678 -36.73 12.70 16.32
CA LEU A 678 -36.11 13.11 17.59
C LEU A 678 -34.70 12.54 17.81
N GLN A 679 -34.15 11.81 16.82
CA GLN A 679 -32.85 11.17 16.97
C GLN A 679 -31.72 12.20 16.96
N PRO A 680 -30.80 12.21 17.94
CA PRO A 680 -29.62 13.06 17.89
C PRO A 680 -28.64 12.56 16.81
N LEU A 681 -27.99 13.48 16.09
CA LEU A 681 -27.04 13.12 15.03
C LEU A 681 -25.86 12.27 15.56
N GLY A 682 -25.35 12.60 16.75
CA GLY A 682 -24.17 11.92 17.31
C GLY A 682 -22.83 12.42 16.78
N LEU A 683 -22.78 13.64 16.23
CA LEU A 683 -21.55 14.28 15.75
C LEU A 683 -20.97 15.22 16.81
N PRO A 684 -19.77 14.96 17.35
CA PRO A 684 -19.05 15.92 18.19
C PRO A 684 -18.57 17.12 17.35
N LEU A 685 -18.59 18.33 17.93
CA LEU A 685 -18.22 19.57 17.25
C LEU A 685 -16.77 19.52 16.74
N GLY A 686 -16.58 19.69 15.43
CA GLY A 686 -15.27 19.59 14.78
C GLY A 686 -14.89 18.18 14.28
N LYS A 687 -15.72 17.15 14.52
CA LYS A 687 -15.64 15.89 13.77
C LYS A 687 -16.47 15.98 12.49
N HIS A 688 -16.13 15.15 11.51
CA HIS A 688 -16.76 15.07 10.19
C HIS A 688 -17.44 13.70 9.97
N ILE A 689 -18.15 13.58 8.85
CA ILE A 689 -18.68 12.31 8.33
C ILE A 689 -18.09 12.01 6.96
N PHE A 690 -17.98 10.73 6.61
CA PHE A 690 -17.77 10.31 5.23
C PHE A 690 -19.13 10.14 4.54
N LEU A 691 -19.32 10.80 3.40
CA LEU A 691 -20.37 10.44 2.44
C LEU A 691 -19.82 9.40 1.47
N ARG A 692 -20.67 8.45 1.08
CA ARG A 692 -20.44 7.49 0.00
C ARG A 692 -21.57 7.61 -1.02
N ILE A 693 -21.20 8.02 -2.22
CA ILE A 693 -22.11 8.06 -3.38
C ILE A 693 -21.74 6.96 -4.37
N LYS A 694 -22.73 6.55 -5.19
CA LYS A 694 -22.54 5.60 -6.29
C LYS A 694 -23.11 6.21 -7.57
N THR A 695 -22.26 6.43 -8.56
CA THR A 695 -22.67 6.68 -9.95
C THR A 695 -22.74 5.34 -10.70
N ASN A 696 -23.17 5.35 -11.95
CA ASN A 696 -23.22 4.13 -12.77
C ASN A 696 -21.83 3.50 -12.94
N ASP A 697 -20.79 4.34 -13.00
CA ASP A 697 -19.43 3.94 -13.38
C ASP A 697 -18.50 3.72 -12.18
N SER A 698 -18.77 4.37 -11.03
CA SER A 698 -17.85 4.43 -9.88
C SER A 698 -18.53 4.70 -8.53
N GLN A 699 -17.81 4.38 -7.46
CA GLN A 699 -18.18 4.72 -6.09
C GLN A 699 -17.19 5.74 -5.54
N TYR A 700 -17.67 6.83 -4.96
CA TYR A 700 -16.83 7.89 -4.40
C TYR A 700 -17.10 8.04 -2.91
N VAL A 701 -16.02 8.14 -2.12
CA VAL A 701 -16.07 8.45 -0.68
C VAL A 701 -15.35 9.79 -0.46
N ARG A 702 -15.97 10.69 0.33
CA ARG A 702 -15.41 12.00 0.69
C ARG A 702 -15.84 12.41 2.09
N ALA A 703 -14.95 13.04 2.84
CA ALA A 703 -15.27 13.67 4.11
C ALA A 703 -16.05 14.98 3.88
N TYR A 704 -17.03 15.24 4.73
CA TYR A 704 -17.80 16.47 4.82
C TYR A 704 -18.11 16.76 6.29
N THR A 705 -18.04 18.02 6.71
CA THR A 705 -18.47 18.43 8.06
C THR A 705 -19.88 19.02 7.97
N PRO A 706 -20.90 18.38 8.57
CA PRO A 706 -22.23 18.96 8.71
C PRO A 706 -22.18 20.30 9.44
N THR A 707 -22.97 21.26 8.97
CA THR A 707 -23.18 22.55 9.65
C THR A 707 -24.21 22.43 10.78
N SER A 708 -24.86 21.27 10.95
CA SER A 708 -25.76 21.02 12.07
C SER A 708 -25.03 20.99 13.42
N LEU A 709 -25.67 21.60 14.40
CA LEU A 709 -25.26 21.59 15.81
C LEU A 709 -25.72 20.30 16.52
N PRO A 710 -25.02 19.82 17.57
CA PRO A 710 -25.38 18.60 18.30
C PRO A 710 -26.80 18.59 18.90
N GLN A 711 -27.39 19.77 19.11
CA GLN A 711 -28.75 19.96 19.64
C GLN A 711 -29.84 19.79 18.56
N GLN A 712 -29.49 19.79 17.26
CA GLN A 712 -30.44 19.50 16.19
C GLN A 712 -30.72 18.00 16.11
N GLN A 713 -32.01 17.66 16.00
CA GLN A 713 -32.51 16.28 15.96
C GLN A 713 -33.19 15.97 14.62
N GLY A 714 -33.19 14.68 14.24
CA GLY A 714 -33.94 14.15 13.10
C GLY A 714 -33.37 14.47 11.72
N HIS A 715 -32.38 15.35 11.62
CA HIS A 715 -31.74 15.72 10.35
C HIS A 715 -30.24 16.03 10.52
N LEU A 716 -29.52 16.06 9.39
CA LEU A 716 -28.22 16.70 9.25
C LEU A 716 -28.20 17.61 8.02
N ASP A 717 -27.54 18.76 8.14
CA ASP A 717 -27.39 19.76 7.08
C ASP A 717 -25.95 19.80 6.58
N LEU A 718 -25.78 19.72 5.26
CA LEU A 718 -24.50 19.92 4.58
C LEU A 718 -24.57 21.18 3.71
N VAL A 719 -23.78 22.20 4.04
CA VAL A 719 -23.54 23.32 3.11
C VAL A 719 -22.38 22.96 2.19
N VAL A 720 -22.66 22.81 0.90
CA VAL A 720 -21.71 22.31 -0.10
C VAL A 720 -21.64 23.26 -1.29
N LYS A 721 -20.41 23.57 -1.69
CA LYS A 721 -20.12 24.25 -2.95
C LYS A 721 -20.10 23.24 -4.11
N VAL A 722 -20.91 23.52 -5.11
CA VAL A 722 -21.00 22.75 -6.35
C VAL A 722 -20.02 23.34 -7.35
N TYR A 723 -19.04 22.52 -7.72
CA TYR A 723 -18.07 22.87 -8.77
C TYR A 723 -18.65 22.32 -10.08
N PHE A 724 -19.30 23.17 -10.86
CA PHE A 724 -19.94 22.74 -12.11
C PHE A 724 -18.90 22.42 -13.19
N GLN A 725 -19.24 21.47 -14.06
CA GLN A 725 -18.50 21.21 -15.29
C GLN A 725 -18.29 22.51 -16.08
N ASP A 726 -17.13 22.62 -16.73
CA ASP A 726 -16.73 23.71 -17.63
C ASP A 726 -16.68 25.13 -17.01
N THR A 727 -16.73 25.25 -15.67
CA THR A 727 -16.62 26.55 -14.97
C THR A 727 -15.20 26.93 -14.51
N ASP A 728 -14.30 25.96 -14.28
CA ASP A 728 -12.88 26.22 -13.98
C ASP A 728 -12.00 25.49 -15.02
N PRO A 729 -11.22 26.21 -15.85
CA PRO A 729 -10.33 25.60 -16.85
C PRO A 729 -9.30 24.61 -16.29
N ARG A 730 -9.00 24.65 -14.99
CA ARG A 730 -8.10 23.71 -14.30
C ARG A 730 -8.80 22.40 -13.91
N PHE A 731 -10.13 22.44 -13.78
CA PHE A 731 -10.98 21.34 -13.33
C PHE A 731 -12.23 21.21 -14.23
N PRO A 732 -12.08 21.00 -15.55
CA PRO A 732 -13.19 21.07 -16.50
C PRO A 732 -14.30 20.06 -16.21
N ALA A 733 -14.01 18.90 -15.61
CA ALA A 733 -15.02 17.92 -15.20
C ALA A 733 -15.89 18.38 -14.00
N GLY A 734 -15.54 19.48 -13.34
CA GLY A 734 -16.16 19.91 -12.09
C GLY A 734 -15.91 18.94 -10.91
N GLY A 735 -16.70 19.08 -9.85
CA GLY A 735 -16.63 18.27 -8.64
C GLY A 735 -17.66 17.14 -8.67
N VAL A 736 -17.25 15.91 -8.96
CA VAL A 736 -18.16 14.76 -9.14
C VAL A 736 -19.14 14.59 -7.97
N VAL A 737 -18.66 14.64 -6.72
CA VAL A 737 -19.53 14.42 -5.55
C VAL A 737 -20.48 15.59 -5.30
N SER A 738 -20.05 16.85 -5.48
CA SER A 738 -20.96 17.99 -5.26
C SER A 738 -21.94 18.20 -6.41
N GLN A 739 -21.59 17.84 -7.65
CA GLN A 739 -22.55 17.77 -8.76
C GLN A 739 -23.55 16.63 -8.59
N TYR A 740 -23.14 15.47 -8.06
CA TYR A 740 -24.07 14.38 -7.71
C TYR A 740 -25.05 14.81 -6.62
N LEU A 741 -24.58 15.46 -5.55
CA LEU A 741 -25.46 16.04 -4.53
C LEU A 741 -26.43 17.05 -5.16
N ASP A 742 -25.96 17.90 -6.07
CA ASP A 742 -26.82 18.87 -6.78
C ASP A 742 -27.84 18.20 -7.73
N SER A 743 -27.57 17.01 -8.27
CA SER A 743 -28.50 16.28 -9.12
C SER A 743 -29.52 15.40 -8.37
N MET A 744 -29.38 15.24 -7.05
CA MET A 744 -30.36 14.50 -6.23
C MET A 744 -31.73 15.17 -6.19
N ALA A 745 -32.78 14.35 -6.32
CA ALA A 745 -34.16 14.73 -6.04
C ALA A 745 -34.50 14.56 -4.54
N ILE A 746 -35.56 15.25 -4.10
CA ILE A 746 -36.10 15.05 -2.75
C ILE A 746 -36.67 13.63 -2.64
N GLY A 747 -36.15 12.85 -1.69
CA GLY A 747 -36.40 11.41 -1.52
C GLY A 747 -35.19 10.53 -1.84
N ASP A 748 -34.22 11.00 -2.62
CA ASP A 748 -33.02 10.21 -2.96
C ASP A 748 -32.13 9.96 -1.74
N ARG A 749 -31.38 8.85 -1.75
CA ARG A 749 -30.58 8.39 -0.60
C ARG A 749 -29.08 8.39 -0.88
N ILE A 750 -28.30 8.69 0.15
CA ILE A 750 -26.84 8.51 0.19
C ILE A 750 -26.43 7.76 1.46
N THR A 751 -25.33 7.00 1.41
CA THR A 751 -24.79 6.37 2.62
C THR A 751 -23.78 7.27 3.32
N ILE A 752 -23.83 7.33 4.65
CA ILE A 752 -22.87 8.06 5.48
C ILE A 752 -22.22 7.15 6.53
N LYS A 753 -21.06 7.56 7.06
CA LYS A 753 -20.36 6.94 8.19
C LYS A 753 -19.65 8.02 9.00
N GLY A 754 -19.58 7.86 10.32
CA GLY A 754 -18.89 8.79 11.23
C GLY A 754 -19.38 8.58 12.67
N PRO A 755 -18.98 9.42 13.64
CA PRO A 755 -18.10 10.58 13.49
C PRO A 755 -16.62 10.17 13.32
N THR A 756 -15.86 10.96 12.56
CA THR A 756 -14.40 10.78 12.37
C THR A 756 -13.69 12.13 12.45
N GLY A 757 -12.40 12.13 12.81
CA GLY A 757 -11.59 13.35 12.97
C GLY A 757 -10.94 13.45 14.35
N GLY A 758 -9.78 14.10 14.42
CA GLY A 758 -8.97 14.18 15.64
C GLY A 758 -9.50 15.17 16.66
N PHE A 759 -9.80 16.41 16.25
CA PHE A 759 -10.24 17.49 17.15
C PHE A 759 -11.71 17.32 17.58
N THR A 760 -12.04 17.82 18.76
CA THR A 760 -13.42 18.00 19.24
C THR A 760 -13.50 19.20 20.20
N TYR A 761 -14.44 20.10 19.95
CA TYR A 761 -14.80 21.17 20.88
C TYR A 761 -15.87 20.70 21.87
N ASN A 762 -15.63 20.87 23.16
CA ASN A 762 -16.46 20.37 24.25
C ASN A 762 -17.29 21.48 24.94
N GLY A 763 -17.17 22.74 24.48
CA GLY A 763 -17.86 23.90 25.06
C GLY A 763 -17.05 24.64 26.11
N GLN A 764 -17.35 25.93 26.31
CA GLN A 764 -16.79 26.79 27.37
C GLN A 764 -15.25 26.88 27.34
N GLY A 765 -14.69 26.96 26.13
CA GLY A 765 -13.27 26.96 25.81
C GLY A 765 -12.62 25.57 25.81
N GLN A 766 -13.31 24.52 26.27
CA GLN A 766 -12.73 23.18 26.43
C GLN A 766 -12.64 22.46 25.09
N TYR A 767 -11.53 21.77 24.86
CA TYR A 767 -11.32 20.95 23.66
C TYR A 767 -10.57 19.65 23.99
N SER A 768 -10.66 18.69 23.07
CA SER A 768 -9.94 17.42 23.11
C SER A 768 -9.48 16.99 21.72
N HIS A 769 -8.42 16.21 21.66
CA HIS A 769 -7.85 15.65 20.43
C HIS A 769 -7.65 14.13 20.60
N SER A 770 -7.77 13.36 19.51
CA SER A 770 -7.50 11.90 19.44
C SER A 770 -6.21 11.49 20.13
N SER A 771 -5.13 12.25 19.89
CA SER A 771 -3.81 12.09 20.51
C SER A 771 -3.74 12.40 22.03
N GLY A 772 -4.83 12.21 22.78
CA GLY A 772 -4.96 12.44 24.22
C GLY A 772 -4.92 13.90 24.68
N ARG A 773 -4.52 14.86 23.83
CA ARG A 773 -4.42 16.29 24.19
C ARG A 773 -5.80 16.84 24.58
N LYS A 774 -5.89 17.48 25.74
CA LYS A 774 -7.09 18.19 26.23
C LYS A 774 -6.65 19.51 26.84
N GLY A 775 -7.47 20.55 26.67
CA GLY A 775 -7.12 21.89 27.14
C GLY A 775 -8.34 22.80 27.24
N LYS A 776 -8.11 24.01 27.75
CA LYS A 776 -9.09 25.10 27.73
C LYS A 776 -8.46 26.34 27.11
N CYS A 777 -9.02 26.78 25.99
CA CYS A 777 -8.67 28.05 25.37
C CYS A 777 -9.59 29.17 25.89
N LEU A 778 -9.11 30.41 25.78
CA LEU A 778 -9.91 31.63 25.89
C LEU A 778 -10.13 32.26 24.51
N GLN A 779 -9.27 31.92 23.53
CA GLN A 779 -9.28 32.47 22.19
C GLN A 779 -8.99 31.38 21.14
N ILE A 780 -9.78 31.37 20.06
CA ILE A 780 -9.58 30.50 18.89
C ILE A 780 -9.37 31.38 17.67
N GLY A 781 -8.24 31.21 16.99
CA GLY A 781 -8.00 31.79 15.68
C GLY A 781 -8.33 30.80 14.57
N MET A 782 -9.25 31.13 13.67
CA MET A 782 -9.63 30.27 12.55
C MET A 782 -9.04 30.82 11.24
N ILE A 783 -8.36 29.99 10.46
CA ILE A 783 -7.94 30.33 9.08
C ILE A 783 -8.52 29.27 8.15
N CYS A 784 -9.34 29.69 7.19
CA CYS A 784 -9.89 28.76 6.22
C CYS A 784 -9.94 29.29 4.78
N GLY A 785 -10.02 28.36 3.83
CA GLY A 785 -10.10 28.65 2.39
C GLY A 785 -11.26 27.92 1.72
N GLY A 786 -12.17 28.67 1.08
CA GLY A 786 -13.34 28.12 0.38
C GLY A 786 -14.22 27.20 1.24
N THR A 787 -14.36 25.92 0.84
CA THR A 787 -15.19 24.94 1.55
C THR A 787 -14.69 24.56 2.95
N GLY A 788 -13.43 24.88 3.28
CA GLY A 788 -12.84 24.67 4.61
C GLY A 788 -13.50 25.49 5.73
N LEU A 789 -14.42 26.40 5.40
CA LEU A 789 -15.30 27.07 6.35
C LEU A 789 -16.13 26.10 7.21
N THR A 790 -16.63 25.00 6.63
CA THR A 790 -17.68 24.17 7.28
C THR A 790 -17.37 23.69 8.71
N PRO A 791 -16.19 23.14 9.05
CA PRO A 791 -15.83 22.84 10.45
C PRO A 791 -15.70 24.08 11.33
N MET A 792 -15.17 25.19 10.79
CA MET A 792 -15.05 26.46 11.51
C MET A 792 -16.42 27.01 11.89
N TYR A 793 -17.36 26.99 10.95
CA TYR A 793 -18.72 27.48 11.12
C TYR A 793 -19.50 26.69 12.18
N GLN A 794 -19.37 25.36 12.20
CA GLN A 794 -20.02 24.51 13.21
C GLN A 794 -19.55 24.84 14.63
N ILE A 795 -18.23 25.00 14.83
CA ILE A 795 -17.63 25.37 16.12
C ILE A 795 -18.00 26.83 16.48
N MET A 796 -17.92 27.74 15.53
CA MET A 796 -18.26 29.16 15.68
C MET A 796 -19.72 29.33 16.13
N GLN A 797 -20.68 28.67 15.48
CA GLN A 797 -22.08 28.74 15.88
C GLN A 797 -22.30 28.24 17.31
N ALA A 798 -21.71 27.10 17.70
CA ALA A 798 -21.87 26.55 19.04
C ALA A 798 -21.42 27.54 20.14
N ILE A 799 -20.29 28.22 19.93
CA ILE A 799 -19.73 29.21 20.86
C ILE A 799 -20.53 30.52 20.85
N LEU A 800 -20.93 30.99 19.67
CA LEU A 800 -21.57 32.30 19.53
C LEU A 800 -23.04 32.29 19.96
N LEU A 801 -23.74 31.15 19.82
CA LEU A 801 -25.12 30.97 20.29
C LEU A 801 -25.19 30.77 21.81
N ASP A 802 -24.20 30.15 22.45
CA ASP A 802 -24.10 30.17 23.92
C ASP A 802 -23.58 31.53 24.41
N LYS A 803 -24.52 32.47 24.57
CA LYS A 803 -24.26 33.82 25.10
C LYS A 803 -24.12 33.86 26.63
N VAL A 804 -24.20 32.72 27.33
CA VAL A 804 -24.31 32.67 28.80
C VAL A 804 -23.11 31.95 29.43
N ASN A 805 -22.74 30.77 28.93
CA ASN A 805 -21.72 29.92 29.53
C ASN A 805 -20.40 29.93 28.75
N ASP A 806 -20.44 30.14 27.44
CA ASP A 806 -19.23 30.13 26.61
C ASP A 806 -18.69 31.55 26.37
N THR A 807 -17.56 31.89 26.99
CA THR A 807 -16.92 33.21 26.87
C THR A 807 -15.79 33.24 25.84
N THR A 808 -15.62 32.17 25.05
CA THR A 808 -14.49 32.03 24.12
C THR A 808 -14.54 33.08 23.01
N LYS A 809 -13.41 33.74 22.76
CA LYS A 809 -13.26 34.75 21.70
C LYS A 809 -12.79 34.11 20.40
N LEU A 810 -13.34 34.54 19.28
CA LEU A 810 -13.11 33.95 17.96
C LEU A 810 -12.56 34.97 16.97
N SER A 811 -11.57 34.59 16.18
CA SER A 811 -11.26 35.28 14.92
C SER A 811 -11.43 34.34 13.74
N LEU A 812 -11.78 34.88 12.57
CA LEU A 812 -11.90 34.12 11.33
C LEU A 812 -11.27 34.88 10.16
N ILE A 813 -10.14 34.37 9.67
CA ILE A 813 -9.52 34.78 8.42
C ILE A 813 -10.05 33.85 7.32
N PHE A 814 -10.87 34.36 6.40
CA PHE A 814 -11.55 33.55 5.38
C PHE A 814 -11.13 33.92 3.96
N GLY A 815 -10.28 33.08 3.35
CA GLY A 815 -9.79 33.25 1.98
C GLY A 815 -10.76 32.68 0.93
N ASN A 816 -11.14 33.51 -0.03
CA ASN A 816 -11.98 33.15 -1.19
C ASN A 816 -11.42 33.77 -2.49
N ARG A 817 -12.00 33.44 -3.63
CA ARG A 817 -11.53 33.93 -4.95
C ARG A 817 -12.13 35.31 -5.24
N THR A 818 -13.46 35.39 -5.24
CA THR A 818 -14.29 36.58 -5.45
C THR A 818 -15.33 36.70 -4.34
N GLU A 819 -16.08 37.80 -4.28
CA GLU A 819 -17.09 38.03 -3.23
C GLU A 819 -18.25 37.00 -3.27
N ASP A 820 -18.72 36.63 -4.47
CA ASP A 820 -19.75 35.59 -4.70
C ASP A 820 -19.33 34.18 -4.25
N ASP A 821 -18.03 33.99 -4.02
CA ASP A 821 -17.41 32.70 -3.75
C ASP A 821 -17.42 32.34 -2.26
N ILE A 822 -17.79 33.30 -1.39
CA ILE A 822 -17.82 33.22 0.07
C ILE A 822 -19.04 32.41 0.54
N LEU A 823 -18.81 31.19 1.03
CA LEU A 823 -19.86 30.36 1.63
C LEU A 823 -20.47 31.05 2.86
N MET A 824 -21.80 30.94 3.03
CA MET A 824 -22.54 31.43 4.20
C MET A 824 -22.25 32.92 4.54
N ARG A 825 -22.02 33.73 3.50
CA ARG A 825 -21.57 35.12 3.62
C ARG A 825 -22.45 35.94 4.56
N LYS A 826 -23.78 35.86 4.38
CA LYS A 826 -24.72 36.63 5.21
C LYS A 826 -24.62 36.19 6.66
N GLU A 827 -24.63 34.90 6.92
CA GLU A 827 -24.64 34.34 8.27
C GLU A 827 -23.36 34.66 9.07
N ILE A 828 -22.22 34.80 8.38
CA ILE A 828 -20.93 35.17 9.01
C ILE A 828 -20.82 36.69 9.20
N ASP A 829 -21.25 37.50 8.22
CA ASP A 829 -21.26 38.97 8.34
C ASP A 829 -22.28 39.45 9.37
N ASP A 830 -23.47 38.83 9.43
CA ASP A 830 -24.46 39.03 10.50
C ASP A 830 -23.82 38.69 11.86
N ALA A 831 -23.15 37.54 11.97
CA ALA A 831 -22.47 37.13 13.21
C ALA A 831 -21.34 38.10 13.61
N GLY A 832 -20.67 38.75 12.65
CA GLY A 832 -19.69 39.81 12.89
C GLY A 832 -20.31 41.17 13.28
N SER A 833 -21.62 41.34 13.08
CA SER A 833 -22.33 42.61 13.25
C SER A 833 -23.25 42.63 14.48
N ASP A 834 -24.05 41.57 14.68
CA ASP A 834 -25.03 41.43 15.78
C ASP A 834 -24.39 40.96 17.10
N LEU A 835 -23.23 40.32 17.03
CA LEU A 835 -22.48 39.84 18.19
C LEU A 835 -21.27 40.74 18.38
N GLY A 836 -21.46 41.80 19.17
CA GLY A 836 -20.54 42.94 19.27
C GLY A 836 -19.05 42.58 19.38
N SER A 837 -18.24 43.51 18.86
CA SER A 837 -16.78 43.56 18.59
C SER A 837 -15.78 42.87 19.52
N ASP A 838 -16.25 42.33 20.63
CA ASP A 838 -15.47 41.94 21.81
C ASP A 838 -15.34 40.42 21.94
N ARG A 839 -16.17 39.65 21.18
CA ARG A 839 -16.10 38.17 21.09
C ARG A 839 -15.82 37.61 19.69
N PHE A 840 -16.15 38.29 18.59
CA PHE A 840 -15.89 37.79 17.23
C PHE A 840 -15.22 38.85 16.34
N ARG A 841 -14.21 38.46 15.56
CA ARG A 841 -13.56 39.30 14.54
C ARG A 841 -13.47 38.55 13.22
N LEU A 842 -14.15 39.06 12.21
CA LEU A 842 -14.11 38.55 10.84
C LEU A 842 -13.07 39.31 10.01
N TRP A 843 -12.36 38.59 9.14
CA TRP A 843 -11.52 39.17 8.10
C TRP A 843 -11.54 38.32 6.83
N HIS A 844 -12.30 38.77 5.82
CA HIS A 844 -12.30 38.12 4.51
C HIS A 844 -11.03 38.46 3.72
N VAL A 845 -10.65 37.61 2.78
CA VAL A 845 -9.53 37.85 1.86
C VAL A 845 -9.92 37.37 0.46
N LEU A 846 -9.81 38.23 -0.56
CA LEU A 846 -10.12 37.86 -1.96
C LEU A 846 -8.87 37.84 -2.84
N SER A 847 -8.63 36.69 -3.49
CA SER A 847 -7.44 36.47 -4.33
C SER A 847 -7.56 36.94 -5.78
N GLU A 848 -8.75 37.31 -6.23
CA GLU A 848 -9.02 37.74 -7.62
C GLU A 848 -9.76 39.09 -7.63
N GLU A 849 -10.95 39.20 -8.22
CA GLU A 849 -11.65 40.48 -8.36
C GLU A 849 -12.21 40.99 -7.02
N THR A 850 -11.92 42.25 -6.71
CA THR A 850 -12.29 42.96 -5.48
C THR A 850 -13.18 44.16 -5.84
N PRO A 851 -14.45 44.19 -5.38
CA PRO A 851 -15.34 45.33 -5.63
C PRO A 851 -14.84 46.65 -5.03
N GLU A 852 -15.33 47.79 -5.54
CA GLU A 852 -14.99 49.12 -4.99
C GLU A 852 -15.38 49.29 -3.51
N HIS A 853 -16.35 48.51 -3.01
CA HIS A 853 -16.75 48.48 -1.60
C HIS A 853 -15.96 47.48 -0.73
N TRP A 854 -14.90 46.85 -1.26
CA TRP A 854 -14.17 45.80 -0.54
C TRP A 854 -13.21 46.37 0.51
N ASN A 855 -13.63 46.33 1.77
CA ASN A 855 -12.90 46.90 2.91
C ASN A 855 -12.03 45.86 3.69
N TYR A 856 -11.75 44.69 3.10
CA TYR A 856 -10.96 43.62 3.72
C TYR A 856 -9.69 43.29 2.92
N GLY A 857 -9.02 42.17 3.24
CA GLY A 857 -7.77 41.77 2.60
C GLY A 857 -7.93 41.46 1.10
N THR A 858 -6.85 41.69 0.35
CA THR A 858 -6.75 41.41 -1.09
C THR A 858 -5.51 40.59 -1.41
N GLY A 859 -5.58 39.76 -2.46
CA GLY A 859 -4.56 38.75 -2.74
C GLY A 859 -4.75 37.47 -1.94
N TYR A 860 -3.67 36.77 -1.59
CA TYR A 860 -3.72 35.57 -0.77
C TYR A 860 -3.57 35.90 0.71
N VAL A 861 -4.04 35.00 1.59
CA VAL A 861 -3.73 35.07 3.03
C VAL A 861 -2.21 35.16 3.21
N SER A 862 -1.75 36.23 3.86
CA SER A 862 -0.33 36.55 4.01
C SER A 862 0.11 36.54 5.47
N LYS A 863 1.42 36.67 5.70
CA LYS A 863 2.02 36.80 7.02
C LYS A 863 1.47 38.00 7.80
N GLU A 864 1.24 39.11 7.11
CA GLU A 864 0.75 40.38 7.63
C GLU A 864 -0.70 40.23 8.06
N ILE A 865 -1.55 39.65 7.19
CA ILE A 865 -2.95 39.32 7.46
C ILE A 865 -3.08 38.40 8.69
N ILE A 866 -2.26 37.34 8.77
CA ILE A 866 -2.26 36.43 9.92
C ILE A 866 -1.84 37.18 11.20
N LYS A 867 -0.74 37.95 11.14
CA LYS A 867 -0.20 38.69 12.29
C LYS A 867 -1.18 39.73 12.84
N GLU A 868 -1.93 40.42 11.98
CA GLU A 868 -2.84 41.50 12.40
C GLU A 868 -4.22 40.99 12.85
N HIS A 869 -4.71 39.89 12.29
CA HIS A 869 -6.12 39.50 12.44
C HIS A 869 -6.36 38.17 13.17
N LEU A 870 -5.35 37.29 13.30
CA LEU A 870 -5.53 35.99 13.95
C LEU A 870 -5.74 36.14 15.46
N PHE A 871 -4.88 36.91 16.13
CA PHE A 871 -5.03 37.22 17.55
C PHE A 871 -5.10 38.75 17.73
N PRO A 872 -6.27 39.37 17.51
CA PRO A 872 -6.40 40.82 17.57
C PRO A 872 -6.30 41.31 19.03
N SER A 873 -5.56 42.39 19.24
CA SER A 873 -5.28 42.96 20.58
C SER A 873 -6.52 43.45 21.34
N GLN A 874 -7.65 43.65 20.65
CA GLN A 874 -8.96 43.91 21.27
C GLN A 874 -9.47 42.73 22.13
N PHE A 875 -8.89 41.53 21.97
CA PHE A 875 -9.26 40.34 22.72
C PHE A 875 -8.37 40.06 23.94
N ASP A 876 -7.17 40.63 24.00
CA ASP A 876 -6.27 40.49 25.15
C ASP A 876 -6.84 41.17 26.41
N THR A 877 -6.38 40.74 27.60
CA THR A 877 -6.84 41.31 28.87
C THR A 877 -5.89 42.43 29.32
N PRO A 878 -6.38 43.61 29.77
CA PRO A 878 -5.51 44.68 30.23
C PRO A 878 -4.57 44.23 31.37
N GLY A 879 -3.27 44.14 31.06
CA GLY A 879 -2.23 43.73 32.00
C GLY A 879 -1.81 42.26 31.94
N SER A 880 -2.43 41.41 31.10
CA SER A 880 -1.89 40.07 30.81
C SER A 880 -0.73 40.16 29.83
N THR A 881 0.36 39.44 30.09
CA THR A 881 1.31 39.03 29.03
C THR A 881 0.61 38.14 28.01
N ASP A 882 1.14 38.05 26.78
CA ASP A 882 0.56 37.26 25.69
C ASP A 882 0.62 35.74 25.99
N ASP A 883 -0.39 35.24 26.70
CA ASP A 883 -0.48 33.85 27.13
C ASP A 883 -0.97 32.96 25.98
N LEU A 884 -0.02 32.55 25.15
CA LEU A 884 -0.23 31.59 24.07
C LEU A 884 -0.79 30.24 24.54
N SER A 885 -0.66 29.85 25.82
CA SER A 885 -1.25 28.61 26.31
C SER A 885 -2.79 28.66 26.32
N SER A 886 -3.36 29.85 26.42
CA SER A 886 -4.80 30.12 26.34
C SER A 886 -5.34 30.25 24.91
N LYS A 887 -4.47 30.24 23.89
CA LYS A 887 -4.83 30.50 22.49
C LYS A 887 -4.66 29.23 21.65
N ILE A 888 -5.60 28.93 20.75
CA ILE A 888 -5.46 27.82 19.77
C ILE A 888 -5.77 28.30 18.35
N VAL A 889 -5.32 27.56 17.35
CA VAL A 889 -5.56 27.85 15.92
C VAL A 889 -6.21 26.66 15.22
N LEU A 890 -7.24 26.93 14.43
CA LEU A 890 -7.94 25.95 13.60
C LEU A 890 -7.68 26.26 12.12
N LEU A 891 -7.17 25.29 11.35
CA LEU A 891 -6.82 25.43 9.93
C LEU A 891 -7.63 24.47 9.06
N CYS A 892 -8.24 24.95 7.97
CA CYS A 892 -8.86 24.06 6.96
C CYS A 892 -8.92 24.72 5.58
N GLY A 893 -8.38 24.07 4.55
CA GLY A 893 -8.34 24.63 3.20
C GLY A 893 -7.31 23.93 2.30
N PRO A 894 -6.98 24.52 1.14
CA PRO A 894 -6.05 23.90 0.19
C PRO A 894 -4.68 23.62 0.82
N PRO A 895 -4.06 22.44 0.62
CA PRO A 895 -2.75 22.12 1.19
C PRO A 895 -1.64 23.14 0.92
N PRO A 896 -1.57 23.84 -0.23
CA PRO A 896 -0.62 24.94 -0.42
C PRO A 896 -0.80 26.11 0.57
N MET A 897 -2.05 26.46 0.93
CA MET A 897 -2.33 27.51 1.91
C MET A 897 -1.82 27.10 3.30
N ILE A 898 -2.14 25.88 3.73
CA ILE A 898 -1.75 25.36 5.05
C ILE A 898 -0.22 25.19 5.13
N ASN A 899 0.37 24.45 4.20
CA ASN A 899 1.75 23.98 4.31
C ASN A 899 2.81 25.01 3.86
N LEU A 900 2.46 25.94 2.95
CA LEU A 900 3.40 26.92 2.40
C LEU A 900 3.20 28.34 2.96
N CYS A 901 2.05 28.63 3.59
CA CYS A 901 1.81 29.90 4.27
C CYS A 901 1.50 29.72 5.76
N CYS A 902 0.37 29.11 6.13
CA CYS A 902 -0.12 29.14 7.51
C CYS A 902 0.88 28.50 8.50
N ILE A 903 1.30 27.25 8.29
CA ILE A 903 2.22 26.56 9.21
C ILE A 903 3.58 27.29 9.30
N PRO A 904 4.25 27.67 8.19
CA PRO A 904 5.48 28.48 8.26
C PRO A 904 5.31 29.80 9.00
N VAL A 905 4.23 30.56 8.74
CA VAL A 905 3.97 31.85 9.39
C VAL A 905 3.67 31.68 10.88
N LEU A 906 2.85 30.70 11.26
CA LEU A 906 2.56 30.41 12.67
C LEU A 906 3.83 29.98 13.42
N THR A 907 4.70 29.20 12.77
CA THR A 907 6.00 28.79 13.32
C THR A 907 6.92 30.00 13.54
N GLU A 908 6.90 30.99 12.63
CA GLU A 908 7.70 32.21 12.77
C GLU A 908 7.15 33.19 13.82
N LEU A 909 5.81 33.33 13.89
CA LEU A 909 5.16 34.30 14.79
C LEU A 909 5.06 33.80 16.25
N TYR A 910 4.79 32.51 16.45
CA TYR A 910 4.45 31.93 17.76
C TYR A 910 5.37 30.77 18.19
N GLY A 911 6.32 30.37 17.33
CA GLY A 911 7.28 29.30 17.61
C GLY A 911 6.75 27.90 17.30
N LYS A 912 7.67 26.95 17.08
CA LYS A 912 7.34 25.54 16.76
C LYS A 912 6.52 24.88 17.87
N GLU A 913 6.82 25.16 19.14
CA GLU A 913 6.12 24.57 20.28
C GLU A 913 4.63 24.94 20.32
N PHE A 914 4.27 26.17 19.95
CA PHE A 914 2.87 26.57 19.78
C PHE A 914 2.23 25.85 18.58
N VAL A 915 2.95 25.69 17.48
CA VAL A 915 2.43 24.96 16.30
C VAL A 915 2.18 23.48 16.62
N ASP A 916 3.11 22.82 17.31
CA ASP A 916 2.99 21.41 17.68
C ASP A 916 1.80 21.18 18.65
N ASN A 917 1.58 22.09 19.61
CA ASN A 917 0.62 21.89 20.70
C ASN A 917 -0.78 22.51 20.47
N ASN A 918 -0.85 23.68 19.82
CA ASN A 918 -2.03 24.55 19.82
C ASN A 918 -2.66 24.76 18.43
N VAL A 919 -2.06 24.22 17.35
CA VAL A 919 -2.62 24.27 15.99
C VAL A 919 -3.27 22.93 15.63
N PHE A 920 -4.49 22.99 15.07
CA PHE A 920 -5.27 21.83 14.65
C PHE A 920 -5.76 21.99 13.21
N CYS A 921 -5.54 20.98 12.38
CA CYS A 921 -5.97 20.95 10.98
C CYS A 921 -7.19 20.04 10.79
N PHE A 922 -8.07 20.38 9.85
CA PHE A 922 -9.27 19.61 9.44
C PHE A 922 -9.24 19.30 7.94
#